data_AF-A0AAU9S049-F1
#
_entry.id   AF-A0AAU9S049-F1
#
_cell.length_a   1.000
_cell.length_b   1.000
_cell.length_c   1.000
_cell.angle_alpha   90.00
_cell.angle_beta   90.00
_cell.angle_gamma   90.00
#
_symmetry.space_group_name_H-M   'P 1'
#
loop_
_entity.id
_entity.type
_entity.pdbx_description
1 polymer ?
#
loop_
_entity_poly.entity_id
_entity_poly.type
_entity_poly.pdbx_seq_one_letter_code
_entity_poly.pdbx_strand_id
1 'polypeptide(L)'
;MDRILKAARTSGSLNLSNRSLRDVPTEVYQCLETTGEGENWWEAVDLQKLILAHNEIEVLREDLKNLACLVVLNVSHNKLSQLPAAIGELDCSSNRLKELPDTLGRCLDLSDLKASNNQISSLPEGMANCSKLSKLDVEGNKLTVLSERQISSWTMLTELNAAKNMLGGLPQNIGSLSRLIRLDLHQNKISSIPPSIGGCSSLVEFYLGINSLSTLPAEIGDLLCLGTLDLRSNQLKEYPVGGCKLKLSYLDLSNNSLTGLHPELGNMTTLRKLVLVGNPLRTLRSSLVNGPTAALLKYLRSRLSNSEETSASTPTKENVIASAARMSISSKELSLEGLNLTAVPSEVWESGEITKVNLSKNSIEELPAQLSSSVSLQTLILSRNKIKDWPGEILKSLPGLVCLKLDNNPLKQIPLDGFQAVSRLQILDLSGNGASLGIREHPKFSHLAQLQELYLSRVQLSEVPEDILNLANLLILDLSQNSLQSIPKDVKNMASLKHLDLSNNNISSLPPELGLLEPTLEVLRLDGNPLRSIRRPILERGAKAVLNYLKDKLPEQMTTIVIIILQSPAKQQNSREEESPQKKLKKQDIDLPPNFLFLFTRLASFGGAEKVKSFCFPEKMADGNWMVSFEDLPSHLIFEVLTSGRLNAADLLSLELTSKAFGGSCGLYPLKFRSLADHAASQLCSTHPVYVGMGLATQKELFANCEGNWKRLLRFLQSVEQSSDMVETSAGNMQITTGRYHTLLINNSKVYSCGASLSGVLAHGPETTQCVAFTPIEFPCSAQVAQVSATQNHSAFVLQSGEVLTCGDNSSYCCGHLDTSRPIFRPKLVEALKGTPCKQVAAGLHFTVFLSREGRVFTCGSNTHGQLGHGDTLDRPVPKAVEFLDSVGPVVQIATGPSYVLAVTKDGSVYSFGSGSSFCLGHGEQQDELQPRVIQAFKRKGIHILRVSAGDEHAVALDSNGRVYTWGKGYCGALGHGDENDKITPQILVSFKNCLAVQVCARKRKTFVLVEGGLLYGFGWMGFGSLGFPDRGVSDKVLRPRVLESLKPHRVSQVSTGLYHTIVVTQGGRIFGFGDNERAQLGHDSLRGCLEPTEIFLHCGRSRSRLC
;
A
#
# COMPACT_ATOMS: atom_id res chain seq x y z
N MET A 1 25.80 -29.92 -32.41
CA MET A 1 26.11 -28.51 -32.76
C MET A 1 25.22 -28.07 -33.92
N ASP A 2 25.10 -28.89 -34.96
CA ASP A 2 24.36 -28.58 -36.20
C ASP A 2 22.90 -28.17 -36.03
N ARG A 3 22.13 -28.81 -35.14
CA ARG A 3 20.75 -28.39 -34.84
C ARG A 3 20.66 -26.96 -34.28
N ILE A 4 21.62 -26.55 -33.47
CA ILE A 4 21.67 -25.22 -32.83
C ILE A 4 22.09 -24.19 -33.86
N LEU A 5 23.07 -24.51 -34.71
CA LEU A 5 23.49 -23.65 -35.81
C LEU A 5 22.35 -23.46 -36.82
N LYS A 6 21.62 -24.52 -37.20
CA LYS A 6 20.46 -24.40 -38.10
C LYS A 6 19.39 -23.47 -37.51
N ALA A 7 19.04 -23.62 -36.23
CA ALA A 7 18.08 -22.75 -35.55
C ALA A 7 18.57 -21.29 -35.38
N ALA A 8 19.87 -21.09 -35.15
CA ALA A 8 20.46 -19.76 -35.06
C ALA A 8 20.47 -19.02 -36.41
N ARG A 9 20.65 -19.76 -37.51
CA ARG A 9 20.61 -19.20 -38.88
C ARG A 9 19.19 -18.85 -39.34
N THR A 10 18.14 -19.48 -38.80
CA THR A 10 16.75 -19.01 -39.03
C THR A 10 16.45 -17.71 -38.27
N SER A 11 17.08 -17.49 -37.12
CA SER A 11 16.78 -16.37 -36.21
C SER A 11 17.77 -15.20 -36.26
N GLY A 12 18.90 -15.36 -36.96
CA GLY A 12 19.99 -14.38 -36.98
C GLY A 12 20.71 -14.24 -35.63
N SER A 13 20.43 -15.09 -34.63
CA SER A 13 20.98 -14.98 -33.27
C SER A 13 21.43 -16.33 -32.72
N LEU A 14 22.68 -16.40 -32.27
CA LEU A 14 23.31 -17.58 -31.70
C LEU A 14 23.74 -17.31 -30.26
N ASN A 15 23.21 -18.11 -29.33
CA ASN A 15 23.57 -18.05 -27.92
C ASN A 15 24.21 -19.37 -27.46
N LEU A 16 25.48 -19.30 -27.10
CA LEU A 16 26.31 -20.40 -26.60
C LEU A 16 26.85 -20.08 -25.19
N SER A 17 26.14 -19.28 -24.40
CA SER A 17 26.54 -18.96 -23.03
C SER A 17 26.44 -20.16 -22.07
N ASN A 18 27.21 -20.13 -20.98
CA ASN A 18 27.20 -21.11 -19.89
C ASN A 18 27.44 -22.57 -20.33
N ARG A 19 28.37 -22.78 -21.26
CA ARG A 19 28.68 -24.11 -21.82
C ARG A 19 30.08 -24.61 -21.49
N SER A 20 30.82 -23.87 -20.66
CA SER A 20 32.21 -24.15 -20.31
C SER A 20 33.11 -24.34 -21.54
N LEU A 21 32.84 -23.58 -22.61
CA LEU A 21 33.60 -23.65 -23.86
C LEU A 21 35.01 -23.08 -23.65
N ARG A 22 36.03 -23.79 -24.15
CA ARG A 22 37.43 -23.30 -24.18
C ARG A 22 37.82 -22.67 -25.51
N ASP A 23 37.16 -23.08 -26.59
CA ASP A 23 37.29 -22.50 -27.94
C ASP A 23 35.88 -22.42 -28.58
N VAL A 24 35.71 -21.52 -29.53
CA VAL A 24 34.48 -21.40 -30.31
C VAL A 24 34.54 -22.41 -31.46
N PRO A 25 33.50 -23.25 -31.66
CA PRO A 25 33.50 -24.23 -32.75
C PRO A 25 33.68 -23.57 -34.12
N THR A 26 34.52 -24.18 -34.97
CA THR A 26 34.92 -23.61 -36.28
C THR A 26 33.72 -23.33 -37.18
N GLU A 27 32.66 -24.14 -37.06
CA GLU A 27 31.42 -24.03 -37.83
C GLU A 27 30.64 -22.73 -37.53
N VAL A 28 30.91 -22.07 -36.40
CA VAL A 28 30.32 -20.76 -36.05
C VAL A 28 30.87 -19.65 -36.97
N TYR A 29 32.15 -19.76 -37.35
CA TYR A 29 32.86 -18.75 -38.15
C TYR A 29 32.65 -18.90 -39.66
N GLN A 30 32.06 -20.00 -40.10
CA GLN A 30 31.79 -20.24 -41.52
C GLN A 30 30.55 -19.46 -41.96
N CYS A 31 30.72 -18.59 -42.96
CA CYS A 31 29.60 -18.12 -43.77
C CYS A 31 29.20 -19.24 -44.73
N LEU A 32 27.90 -19.51 -44.86
CA LEU A 32 27.36 -20.53 -45.76
C LEU A 32 27.44 -20.02 -47.20
N GLU A 33 28.65 -20.01 -47.76
CA GLU A 33 28.81 -20.32 -49.18
C GLU A 33 29.29 -21.76 -49.22
N THR A 34 28.43 -22.67 -49.70
CA THR A 34 28.68 -24.12 -49.90
C THR A 34 28.43 -25.06 -48.71
N THR A 35 27.17 -25.51 -48.54
CA THR A 35 26.91 -26.90 -48.14
C THR A 35 25.71 -27.46 -48.91
N GLY A 36 25.93 -28.65 -49.47
CA GLY A 36 25.12 -29.41 -50.42
C GLY A 36 23.60 -29.42 -50.33
N GLU A 37 23.02 -29.59 -51.51
CA GLU A 37 21.64 -29.95 -51.86
C GLU A 37 20.83 -30.61 -50.74
N GLY A 38 19.87 -29.85 -50.18
CA GLY A 38 18.90 -30.34 -49.23
C GLY A 38 18.07 -29.20 -48.63
N GLU A 39 16.86 -29.05 -49.16
CA GLU A 39 15.72 -28.20 -48.74
C GLU A 39 16.00 -27.09 -47.69
N ASN A 40 15.80 -25.84 -48.14
CA ASN A 40 15.78 -24.57 -47.38
C ASN A 40 17.09 -23.75 -47.33
N TRP A 41 17.82 -23.65 -48.45
CA TRP A 41 19.00 -22.78 -48.55
C TRP A 41 18.67 -21.27 -48.61
N TRP A 42 17.42 -20.89 -48.88
CA TRP A 42 16.94 -19.49 -48.90
C TRP A 42 16.45 -18.96 -47.54
N GLU A 43 16.42 -19.79 -46.48
CA GLU A 43 16.05 -19.39 -45.10
C GLU A 43 17.26 -19.07 -44.20
N ALA A 44 18.48 -19.12 -44.73
CA ALA A 44 19.69 -18.86 -43.97
C ALA A 44 19.94 -17.35 -43.82
N VAL A 45 19.62 -16.80 -42.65
CA VAL A 45 19.97 -15.43 -42.27
C VAL A 45 21.39 -15.43 -41.72
N ASP A 46 22.21 -14.47 -42.19
CA ASP A 46 23.53 -14.24 -41.62
C ASP A 46 23.45 -13.87 -40.14
N LEU A 47 24.48 -14.25 -39.40
CA LEU A 47 24.46 -14.10 -37.95
C LEU A 47 24.59 -12.62 -37.55
N GLN A 48 23.53 -12.06 -36.98
CA GLN A 48 23.45 -10.68 -36.51
C GLN A 48 23.77 -10.55 -35.01
N LYS A 49 23.59 -11.61 -34.22
CA LYS A 49 23.86 -11.61 -32.78
C LYS A 49 24.58 -12.87 -32.35
N LEU A 50 25.72 -12.71 -31.67
CA LEU A 50 26.53 -13.79 -31.14
C LEU A 50 26.78 -13.59 -29.65
N ILE A 51 26.29 -14.52 -28.83
CA ILE A 51 26.44 -14.50 -27.37
C ILE A 51 27.26 -15.71 -26.93
N LEU A 52 28.46 -15.45 -26.42
CA LEU A 52 29.47 -16.39 -25.94
C LEU A 52 29.75 -16.19 -24.43
N ALA A 53 28.87 -15.50 -23.71
CA ALA A 53 29.07 -15.11 -22.31
C ALA A 53 29.23 -16.30 -21.34
N HIS A 54 29.95 -16.12 -20.24
CA HIS A 54 30.12 -17.12 -19.18
C HIS A 54 30.67 -18.46 -19.69
N ASN A 55 31.86 -18.42 -20.29
CA ASN A 55 32.60 -19.59 -20.76
C ASN A 55 34.06 -19.51 -20.27
N GLU A 56 34.92 -20.41 -20.77
CA GLU A 56 36.36 -20.45 -20.45
C GLU A 56 37.23 -20.09 -21.67
N ILE A 57 36.73 -19.27 -22.60
CA ILE A 57 37.39 -18.98 -23.88
C ILE A 57 38.63 -18.10 -23.62
N GLU A 58 39.78 -18.53 -24.14
CA GLU A 58 41.06 -17.83 -23.98
C GLU A 58 41.43 -16.96 -25.19
N VAL A 59 41.04 -17.38 -26.40
CA VAL A 59 41.33 -16.69 -27.66
C VAL A 59 40.10 -16.75 -28.56
N LEU A 60 39.79 -15.64 -29.25
CA LEU A 60 38.82 -15.62 -30.36
C LEU A 60 39.58 -15.64 -31.68
N ARG A 61 39.13 -16.45 -32.63
CA ARG A 61 39.75 -16.49 -33.97
C ARG A 61 39.46 -15.21 -34.75
N GLU A 62 40.43 -14.82 -35.58
CA GLU A 62 40.31 -13.72 -36.55
C GLU A 62 39.20 -13.95 -37.57
N ASP A 63 38.76 -15.20 -37.74
CA ASP A 63 37.63 -15.58 -38.61
C ASP A 63 36.30 -14.93 -38.17
N LEU A 64 36.24 -14.30 -36.99
CA LEU A 64 35.11 -13.47 -36.56
C LEU A 64 34.80 -12.35 -37.57
N LYS A 65 35.81 -11.84 -38.28
CA LYS A 65 35.64 -10.85 -39.35
C LYS A 65 34.80 -11.34 -40.53
N ASN A 66 34.63 -12.66 -40.68
CA ASN A 66 33.84 -13.24 -41.75
C ASN A 66 32.33 -13.03 -41.52
N LEU A 67 31.91 -12.75 -40.28
CA LEU A 67 30.52 -12.50 -39.91
C LEU A 67 30.12 -11.04 -40.20
N ALA A 68 30.01 -10.70 -41.49
CA ALA A 68 29.80 -9.31 -41.95
C ALA A 68 28.51 -8.65 -41.47
N CYS A 69 27.47 -9.43 -41.15
CA CYS A 69 26.19 -8.91 -40.64
C CYS A 69 26.11 -8.87 -39.10
N LEU A 70 27.17 -9.22 -38.39
CA LEU A 70 27.15 -9.26 -36.94
C LEU A 70 27.00 -7.82 -36.41
N VAL A 71 25.95 -7.60 -35.61
CA VAL A 71 25.58 -6.31 -34.99
C VAL A 71 25.80 -6.36 -33.48
N VAL A 72 25.62 -7.52 -32.85
CA VAL A 72 25.79 -7.68 -31.40
C VAL A 72 26.75 -8.82 -31.08
N LEU A 73 27.82 -8.53 -30.36
CA LEU A 73 28.77 -9.52 -29.86
C LEU A 73 28.89 -9.44 -28.34
N ASN A 74 28.55 -10.51 -27.65
CA ASN A 74 28.75 -10.62 -26.20
C ASN A 74 29.72 -11.77 -25.88
N VAL A 75 30.91 -11.44 -25.44
CA VAL A 75 31.98 -12.36 -25.03
C VAL A 75 32.36 -12.17 -23.55
N SER A 76 31.43 -11.64 -22.76
CA SER A 76 31.65 -11.33 -21.34
C SER A 76 31.90 -12.57 -20.49
N HIS A 77 32.58 -12.41 -19.34
CA HIS A 77 32.90 -13.48 -18.41
C HIS A 77 33.63 -14.67 -19.07
N ASN A 78 34.77 -14.37 -19.70
CA ASN A 78 35.67 -15.33 -20.32
C ASN A 78 37.11 -15.10 -19.81
N LYS A 79 38.12 -15.70 -20.47
CA LYS A 79 39.55 -15.57 -20.13
C LYS A 79 40.34 -14.87 -21.25
N LEU A 80 39.68 -14.09 -22.10
CA LEU A 80 40.28 -13.48 -23.29
C LEU A 80 41.40 -12.50 -22.95
N SER A 81 42.54 -12.62 -23.65
CA SER A 81 43.66 -11.67 -23.54
C SER A 81 43.67 -10.60 -24.65
N GLN A 82 43.02 -10.86 -25.78
CA GLN A 82 42.92 -9.97 -26.93
C GLN A 82 41.54 -10.10 -27.60
N LEU A 83 41.15 -9.07 -28.35
CA LEU A 83 39.89 -9.05 -29.10
C LEU A 83 40.20 -8.82 -30.60
N PRO A 84 39.60 -9.59 -31.52
CA PRO A 84 39.70 -9.33 -32.96
C PRO A 84 38.84 -8.12 -33.36
N ALA A 85 39.01 -7.63 -34.59
CA ALA A 85 38.21 -6.54 -35.13
C ALA A 85 36.77 -7.01 -35.46
N ALA A 86 35.73 -6.41 -34.87
CA ALA A 86 34.42 -6.10 -35.49
C ALA A 86 33.28 -5.72 -34.47
N ILE A 87 32.22 -5.06 -35.03
CA ILE A 87 30.79 -5.01 -34.63
C ILE A 87 30.26 -3.83 -33.76
N GLY A 88 28.95 -3.53 -33.89
CA GLY A 88 28.18 -2.37 -33.41
C GLY A 88 27.69 -2.34 -31.93
N GLU A 89 27.31 -3.46 -31.31
CA GLU A 89 27.17 -3.57 -29.86
C GLU A 89 28.15 -4.63 -29.36
N LEU A 90 29.02 -4.26 -28.43
CA LEU A 90 30.11 -5.10 -27.95
C LEU A 90 30.13 -5.18 -26.43
N ASP A 91 30.03 -6.40 -25.90
CA ASP A 91 30.23 -6.69 -24.48
C ASP A 91 31.39 -7.68 -24.30
N CYS A 92 32.56 -7.17 -23.91
CA CYS A 92 33.76 -7.93 -23.59
C CYS A 92 34.14 -7.82 -22.10
N SER A 93 33.16 -7.56 -21.24
CA SER A 93 33.35 -7.35 -19.81
C SER A 93 33.84 -8.59 -19.07
N SER A 94 34.55 -8.43 -17.95
CA SER A 94 35.07 -9.52 -17.11
C SER A 94 35.96 -10.50 -17.89
N ASN A 95 37.02 -9.99 -18.52
CA ASN A 95 38.04 -10.74 -19.24
C ASN A 95 39.45 -10.36 -18.73
N ARG A 96 40.51 -10.68 -19.48
CA ARG A 96 41.91 -10.37 -19.16
C ARG A 96 42.54 -9.43 -20.20
N LEU A 97 41.73 -8.60 -20.87
CA LEU A 97 42.19 -7.72 -21.95
C LEU A 97 43.12 -6.64 -21.40
N LYS A 98 44.29 -6.46 -22.01
CA LYS A 98 45.25 -5.38 -21.68
C LYS A 98 45.03 -4.11 -22.49
N GLU A 99 44.44 -4.25 -23.66
CA GLU A 99 44.16 -3.16 -24.59
C GLU A 99 42.94 -3.53 -25.44
N LEU A 100 42.30 -2.51 -26.00
CA LEU A 100 41.28 -2.65 -27.03
C LEU A 100 41.94 -2.40 -28.39
N PRO A 101 41.59 -3.16 -29.44
CA PRO A 101 42.24 -3.01 -30.74
C PRO A 101 41.87 -1.68 -31.41
N ASP A 102 42.86 -1.00 -32.01
CA ASP A 102 42.65 0.27 -32.75
C ASP A 102 41.63 0.14 -33.89
N THR A 103 41.48 -1.07 -34.43
CA THR A 103 40.52 -1.40 -35.49
C THR A 103 39.06 -1.27 -35.07
N LEU A 104 38.74 -1.17 -33.76
CA LEU A 104 37.39 -0.82 -33.28
C LEU A 104 36.91 0.52 -33.83
N GLY A 105 37.83 1.46 -34.12
CA GLY A 105 37.51 2.72 -34.78
C GLY A 105 36.93 2.59 -36.19
N ARG A 106 36.98 1.39 -36.81
CA ARG A 106 36.32 1.11 -38.09
C ARG A 106 34.85 0.71 -37.92
N CYS A 107 34.41 0.41 -36.70
CA CYS A 107 33.03 0.05 -36.40
C CYS A 107 32.20 1.33 -36.24
N LEU A 108 31.80 1.93 -37.37
CA LEU A 108 31.08 3.21 -37.41
C LEU A 108 29.67 3.12 -36.79
N ASP A 109 29.11 1.92 -36.74
CA ASP A 109 27.81 1.62 -36.14
C ASP A 109 27.89 1.26 -34.66
N LEU A 110 29.06 1.42 -34.03
CA LEU A 110 29.23 1.13 -32.60
C LEU A 110 28.40 2.07 -31.73
N SER A 111 27.33 1.56 -31.13
CA SER A 111 26.44 2.31 -30.24
C SER A 111 26.70 2.02 -28.77
N ASP A 112 26.97 0.75 -28.41
CA ASP A 112 27.12 0.33 -27.03
C ASP A 112 28.42 -0.48 -26.86
N LEU A 113 29.31 -0.02 -25.98
CA LEU A 113 30.55 -0.71 -25.65
C LEU A 113 30.65 -0.97 -24.14
N LYS A 114 30.72 -2.25 -23.77
CA LYS A 114 30.94 -2.72 -22.39
C LYS A 114 32.25 -3.50 -22.33
N ALA A 115 33.24 -2.95 -21.67
CA ALA A 115 34.58 -3.50 -21.50
C ALA A 115 35.02 -3.48 -20.02
N SER A 116 34.07 -3.56 -19.09
CA SER A 116 34.35 -3.45 -17.65
C SER A 116 35.11 -4.66 -17.09
N ASN A 117 35.79 -4.50 -15.96
CA ASN A 117 36.57 -5.52 -15.25
C ASN A 117 37.59 -6.23 -16.14
N ASN A 118 38.48 -5.46 -16.78
CA ASN A 118 39.60 -5.92 -17.59
C ASN A 118 40.92 -5.33 -17.04
N GLN A 119 41.99 -5.31 -17.84
CA GLN A 119 43.30 -4.73 -17.50
C GLN A 119 43.70 -3.59 -18.44
N ILE A 120 42.72 -2.90 -19.05
CA ILE A 120 42.94 -1.90 -20.11
C ILE A 120 43.61 -0.65 -19.54
N SER A 121 44.76 -0.24 -20.10
CA SER A 121 45.52 0.94 -19.65
C SER A 121 45.14 2.25 -20.35
N SER A 122 44.63 2.18 -21.57
CA SER A 122 44.20 3.33 -22.38
C SER A 122 43.15 2.92 -23.41
N LEU A 123 42.29 3.86 -23.80
CA LEU A 123 41.36 3.66 -24.91
C LEU A 123 42.04 4.03 -26.24
N PRO A 124 41.89 3.21 -27.30
CA PRO A 124 42.53 3.45 -28.60
C PRO A 124 42.06 4.74 -29.26
N GLU A 125 42.96 5.48 -29.91
CA GLU A 125 42.63 6.76 -30.55
C GLU A 125 41.60 6.61 -31.68
N GLY A 126 41.63 5.47 -32.38
CA GLY A 126 40.69 5.14 -33.45
C GLY A 126 39.22 5.19 -33.02
N MET A 127 38.91 4.97 -31.74
CA MET A 127 37.53 5.01 -31.22
C MET A 127 36.88 6.40 -31.30
N ALA A 128 37.65 7.47 -31.56
CA ALA A 128 37.08 8.77 -31.87
C ALA A 128 36.17 8.72 -33.13
N ASN A 129 36.31 7.73 -34.00
CA ASN A 129 35.44 7.58 -35.18
C ASN A 129 34.07 6.95 -34.88
N CYS A 130 33.87 6.38 -33.69
CA CYS A 130 32.59 5.76 -33.29
C CYS A 130 31.60 6.84 -32.82
N SER A 131 31.14 7.70 -33.73
CA SER A 131 30.30 8.86 -33.40
C SER A 131 28.86 8.51 -32.97
N LYS A 132 28.41 7.28 -33.23
CA LYS A 132 27.11 6.76 -32.79
C LYS A 132 27.10 6.21 -31.35
N LEU A 133 28.25 6.24 -30.67
CA LEU A 133 28.39 5.69 -29.33
C LEU A 133 27.45 6.41 -28.34
N SER A 134 26.52 5.63 -27.79
CA SER A 134 25.47 6.04 -26.88
C SER A 134 25.75 5.61 -25.44
N LYS A 135 26.46 4.49 -25.25
CA LYS A 135 26.85 3.96 -23.93
C LYS A 135 28.27 3.42 -23.93
N LEU A 136 29.05 3.83 -22.93
CA LEU A 136 30.40 3.35 -22.71
C LEU A 136 30.60 2.92 -21.25
N ASP A 137 30.87 1.64 -21.04
CA ASP A 137 31.21 1.06 -19.74
C ASP A 137 32.62 0.48 -19.76
N VAL A 138 33.53 1.12 -19.04
CA VAL A 138 34.95 0.75 -18.90
C VAL A 138 35.36 0.65 -17.43
N GLU A 139 34.40 0.38 -16.54
CA GLU A 139 34.65 0.24 -15.10
C GLU A 139 35.73 -0.81 -14.80
N GLY A 140 36.53 -0.63 -13.74
CA GLY A 140 37.38 -1.71 -13.21
C GLY A 140 38.56 -2.04 -14.11
N ASN A 141 39.14 -1.02 -14.75
CA ASN A 141 40.31 -1.11 -15.63
C ASN A 141 41.50 -0.34 -15.03
N LYS A 142 42.52 -0.08 -15.85
CA LYS A 142 43.76 0.63 -15.48
C LYS A 142 43.88 1.98 -16.21
N LEU A 143 42.77 2.57 -16.65
CA LEU A 143 42.77 3.82 -17.41
C LEU A 143 43.34 4.98 -16.59
N THR A 144 44.22 5.78 -17.19
CA THR A 144 44.85 6.94 -16.54
C THR A 144 44.35 8.29 -17.07
N VAL A 145 43.86 8.32 -18.31
CA VAL A 145 43.35 9.52 -18.98
C VAL A 145 42.21 9.16 -19.94
N LEU A 146 41.28 10.10 -20.17
CA LEU A 146 40.30 10.08 -21.25
C LEU A 146 40.70 11.13 -22.30
N SER A 147 40.73 10.77 -23.58
CA SER A 147 41.20 11.67 -24.64
C SER A 147 40.18 12.77 -24.94
N GLU A 148 40.64 14.02 -25.06
CA GLU A 148 39.79 15.15 -25.49
C GLU A 148 39.17 14.89 -26.88
N ARG A 149 39.92 14.26 -27.79
CA ARG A 149 39.45 13.94 -29.14
C ARG A 149 38.27 12.97 -29.14
N GLN A 150 38.29 11.99 -28.24
CA GLN A 150 37.21 11.00 -28.09
C GLN A 150 35.95 11.68 -27.54
N ILE A 151 36.10 12.48 -26.48
CA ILE A 151 34.99 13.19 -25.83
C ILE A 151 34.34 14.25 -26.73
N SER A 152 35.13 14.91 -27.60
CA SER A 152 34.56 15.79 -28.64
C SER A 152 33.69 15.06 -29.64
N SER A 153 33.96 13.79 -29.92
CA SER A 153 33.29 13.03 -30.98
C SER A 153 32.05 12.28 -30.49
N TRP A 154 32.04 11.79 -29.25
CA TRP A 154 30.94 10.99 -28.69
C TRP A 154 29.74 11.85 -28.24
N THR A 155 29.26 12.77 -29.07
CA THR A 155 28.15 13.68 -28.75
C THR A 155 26.81 12.98 -28.55
N MET A 156 26.69 11.71 -28.95
CA MET A 156 25.52 10.86 -28.75
C MET A 156 25.51 10.14 -27.39
N LEU A 157 26.57 10.27 -26.59
CA LEU A 157 26.75 9.52 -25.35
C LEU A 157 25.73 9.94 -24.29
N THR A 158 25.03 8.95 -23.74
CA THR A 158 24.02 9.09 -22.68
C THR A 158 24.48 8.49 -21.36
N GLU A 159 25.33 7.46 -21.40
CA GLU A 159 25.93 6.85 -20.20
C GLU A 159 27.43 6.66 -20.38
N LEU A 160 28.22 7.16 -19.42
CA LEU A 160 29.67 6.94 -19.32
C LEU A 160 30.00 6.39 -17.93
N ASN A 161 30.38 5.12 -17.85
CA ASN A 161 30.90 4.49 -16.65
C ASN A 161 32.41 4.24 -16.80
N ALA A 162 33.22 5.00 -16.08
CA ALA A 162 34.67 4.83 -16.00
C ALA A 162 35.14 4.71 -14.54
N ALA A 163 34.29 4.15 -13.67
CA ALA A 163 34.62 3.89 -12.28
C ALA A 163 35.77 2.88 -12.09
N LYS A 164 36.36 2.84 -10.90
CA LYS A 164 37.41 1.87 -10.52
C LYS A 164 38.60 1.84 -11.49
N ASN A 165 39.05 3.02 -11.88
CA ASN A 165 40.20 3.22 -12.77
C ASN A 165 41.28 4.05 -12.05
N MET A 166 42.27 4.56 -12.79
CA MET A 166 43.36 5.40 -12.27
C MET A 166 43.32 6.82 -12.86
N LEU A 167 42.14 7.33 -13.25
CA LEU A 167 41.99 8.63 -13.90
C LEU A 167 42.44 9.75 -12.96
N GLY A 168 43.34 10.63 -13.44
CA GLY A 168 43.85 11.78 -12.67
C GLY A 168 43.01 13.06 -12.77
N GLY A 169 42.18 13.16 -13.81
CA GLY A 169 41.37 14.34 -14.15
C GLY A 169 40.40 14.06 -15.28
N LEU A 170 39.51 15.01 -15.54
CA LEU A 170 38.61 15.00 -16.69
C LEU A 170 39.11 15.95 -17.80
N PRO A 171 38.85 15.63 -19.07
CA PRO A 171 39.27 16.45 -20.21
C PRO A 171 38.54 17.80 -20.24
N GLN A 172 39.20 18.86 -20.73
CA GLN A 172 38.69 20.25 -20.63
C GLN A 172 37.41 20.49 -21.42
N ASN A 173 37.08 19.61 -22.36
CA ASN A 173 35.92 19.70 -23.23
C ASN A 173 34.78 18.75 -22.82
N ILE A 174 34.74 18.20 -21.60
CA ILE A 174 33.69 17.25 -21.16
C ILE A 174 32.25 17.77 -21.35
N GLY A 175 32.07 19.09 -21.31
CA GLY A 175 30.79 19.75 -21.60
C GLY A 175 30.23 19.55 -23.01
N SER A 176 31.01 19.00 -23.96
CA SER A 176 30.51 18.61 -25.28
C SER A 176 29.44 17.51 -25.21
N LEU A 177 29.43 16.73 -24.13
CA LEU A 177 28.51 15.62 -23.90
C LEU A 177 27.16 16.13 -23.36
N SER A 178 26.45 16.94 -24.13
CA SER A 178 25.19 17.58 -23.74
C SER A 178 24.03 16.60 -23.53
N ARG A 179 24.11 15.39 -24.10
CA ARG A 179 23.12 14.31 -23.98
C ARG A 179 23.41 13.33 -22.84
N LEU A 180 24.51 13.53 -22.11
CA LEU A 180 24.92 12.63 -21.04
C LEU A 180 23.91 12.69 -19.90
N ILE A 181 23.34 11.54 -19.53
CA ILE A 181 22.36 11.36 -18.46
C ILE A 181 23.05 10.84 -17.20
N ARG A 182 24.02 9.93 -17.36
CA ARG A 182 24.76 9.32 -16.25
C ARG A 182 26.27 9.36 -16.49
N LEU A 183 26.99 9.89 -15.50
CA LEU A 183 28.45 9.90 -15.45
C LEU A 183 28.93 9.24 -14.16
N ASP A 184 29.60 8.10 -14.27
CA ASP A 184 30.13 7.35 -13.13
C ASP A 184 31.66 7.28 -13.17
N LEU A 185 32.29 7.90 -12.18
CA LEU A 185 33.73 8.05 -12.04
C LEU A 185 34.20 7.66 -10.63
N HIS A 186 33.40 6.90 -9.88
CA HIS A 186 33.77 6.54 -8.51
C HIS A 186 35.05 5.68 -8.47
N GLN A 187 35.81 5.73 -7.36
CA GLN A 187 37.07 4.98 -7.20
C GLN A 187 38.10 5.30 -8.31
N ASN A 188 38.50 6.56 -8.42
CA ASN A 188 39.57 7.02 -9.32
C ASN A 188 40.60 7.86 -8.54
N LYS A 189 41.50 8.57 -9.25
CA LYS A 189 42.49 9.49 -8.69
C LYS A 189 42.22 10.94 -9.10
N ILE A 190 40.96 11.30 -9.37
CA ILE A 190 40.59 12.60 -9.93
C ILE A 190 40.86 13.68 -8.90
N SER A 191 41.65 14.69 -9.29
CA SER A 191 42.06 15.80 -8.42
C SER A 191 41.27 17.10 -8.66
N SER A 192 40.71 17.27 -9.85
CA SER A 192 39.92 18.45 -10.23
C SER A 192 38.87 18.12 -11.32
N ILE A 193 37.84 18.95 -11.41
CA ILE A 193 36.79 18.92 -12.45
C ILE A 193 36.86 20.23 -13.24
N PRO A 194 36.88 20.18 -14.59
CA PRO A 194 36.94 21.38 -15.41
C PRO A 194 35.60 22.15 -15.38
N PRO A 195 35.60 23.49 -15.48
CA PRO A 195 34.38 24.32 -15.50
C PRO A 195 33.39 23.96 -16.63
N SER A 196 33.89 23.40 -17.74
CA SER A 196 33.07 22.96 -18.86
C SER A 196 32.04 21.89 -18.51
N ILE A 197 32.13 21.25 -17.34
CA ILE A 197 31.14 20.29 -16.85
C ILE A 197 29.70 20.84 -16.86
N GLY A 198 29.52 22.17 -16.68
CA GLY A 198 28.22 22.82 -16.77
C GLY A 198 27.51 22.64 -18.13
N GLY A 199 28.25 22.31 -19.19
CA GLY A 199 27.71 22.01 -20.52
C GLY A 199 26.96 20.67 -20.64
N CYS A 200 27.11 19.76 -19.67
CA CYS A 200 26.39 18.48 -19.62
C CYS A 200 24.93 18.66 -19.16
N SER A 201 24.14 19.46 -19.88
CA SER A 201 22.81 19.94 -19.46
C SER A 201 21.77 18.85 -19.19
N SER A 202 21.96 17.65 -19.74
CA SER A 202 21.04 16.50 -19.55
C SER A 202 21.42 15.60 -18.36
N LEU A 203 22.49 15.92 -17.62
CA LEU A 203 23.04 15.03 -16.60
C LEU A 203 22.10 14.93 -15.39
N VAL A 204 21.72 13.70 -15.04
CA VAL A 204 20.81 13.37 -13.93
C VAL A 204 21.55 12.70 -12.78
N GLU A 205 22.53 11.84 -13.09
CA GLU A 205 23.32 11.11 -12.11
C GLU A 205 24.82 11.35 -12.30
N PHE A 206 25.49 11.82 -11.24
CA PHE A 206 26.93 12.05 -11.26
C PHE A 206 27.60 11.45 -10.03
N TYR A 207 28.42 10.41 -10.25
CA TYR A 207 29.14 9.70 -9.19
C TYR A 207 30.65 9.98 -9.24
N LEU A 208 31.18 10.55 -8.17
CA LEU A 208 32.59 10.94 -8.00
C LEU A 208 33.18 10.45 -6.67
N GLY A 209 32.51 9.51 -6.01
CA GLY A 209 32.94 9.00 -4.71
C GLY A 209 34.31 8.31 -4.76
N ILE A 210 35.12 8.41 -3.70
CA ILE A 210 36.45 7.81 -3.59
C ILE A 210 37.38 8.35 -4.69
N ASN A 211 37.72 9.63 -4.58
CA ASN A 211 38.64 10.36 -5.45
C ASN A 211 39.53 11.29 -4.60
N SER A 212 40.29 12.18 -5.25
CA SER A 212 41.22 13.12 -4.61
C SER A 212 40.79 14.59 -4.80
N LEU A 213 39.49 14.86 -4.95
CA LEU A 213 38.98 16.20 -5.20
C LEU A 213 39.16 17.11 -3.98
N SER A 214 39.76 18.28 -4.17
CA SER A 214 39.94 19.29 -3.12
C SER A 214 38.91 20.43 -3.18
N THR A 215 38.42 20.73 -4.39
CA THR A 215 37.42 21.77 -4.68
C THR A 215 36.51 21.32 -5.82
N LEU A 216 35.38 22.03 -6.01
CA LEU A 216 34.45 21.84 -7.13
C LEU A 216 34.27 23.19 -7.85
N PRO A 217 34.15 23.19 -9.20
CA PRO A 217 33.84 24.42 -9.96
C PRO A 217 32.43 24.93 -9.63
N ALA A 218 32.21 26.25 -9.77
CA ALA A 218 30.90 26.86 -9.49
C ALA A 218 29.85 26.46 -10.53
N GLU A 219 30.30 26.19 -11.75
CA GLU A 219 29.57 25.76 -12.94
C GLU A 219 28.89 24.39 -12.75
N ILE A 220 29.23 23.64 -11.69
CA ILE A 220 28.46 22.45 -11.29
C ILE A 220 26.99 22.82 -11.04
N GLY A 221 26.71 24.07 -10.65
CA GLY A 221 25.37 24.62 -10.44
C GLY A 221 24.52 24.73 -11.72
N ASP A 222 25.13 24.65 -12.90
CA ASP A 222 24.44 24.78 -14.19
C ASP A 222 23.79 23.46 -14.66
N LEU A 223 24.06 22.36 -13.94
CA LEU A 223 23.49 21.03 -14.19
C LEU A 223 22.04 20.93 -13.69
N LEU A 224 21.11 21.69 -14.28
CA LEU A 224 19.73 21.86 -13.78
C LEU A 224 18.91 20.56 -13.71
N CYS A 225 19.28 19.53 -14.48
CA CYS A 225 18.64 18.21 -14.47
C CYS A 225 19.20 17.26 -13.40
N LEU A 226 20.29 17.65 -12.71
CA LEU A 226 20.99 16.77 -11.79
C LEU A 226 20.12 16.44 -10.58
N GLY A 227 19.90 15.15 -10.36
CA GLY A 227 19.10 14.61 -9.27
C GLY A 227 19.94 13.88 -8.21
N THR A 228 21.08 13.33 -8.60
CA THR A 228 21.95 12.52 -7.72
C THR A 228 23.40 12.96 -7.90
N LEU A 229 24.04 13.37 -6.80
CA LEU A 229 25.46 13.73 -6.76
C LEU A 229 26.16 13.00 -5.61
N ASP A 230 27.09 12.11 -5.95
CA ASP A 230 27.92 11.38 -4.97
C ASP A 230 29.36 11.93 -4.98
N LEU A 231 29.77 12.53 -3.87
CA LEU A 231 31.09 13.13 -3.65
C LEU A 231 31.80 12.50 -2.44
N ARG A 232 31.35 11.33 -1.96
CA ARG A 232 31.90 10.70 -0.75
C ARG A 232 33.40 10.42 -0.84
N SER A 233 34.10 10.39 0.28
CA SER A 233 35.51 9.99 0.34
C SER A 233 36.39 10.80 -0.62
N ASN A 234 36.34 12.12 -0.52
CA ASN A 234 37.18 13.08 -1.24
C ASN A 234 37.90 13.99 -0.21
N GLN A 235 38.55 15.06 -0.67
CA GLN A 235 39.29 16.02 0.16
C GLN A 235 38.62 17.41 0.17
N LEU A 236 37.31 17.50 -0.06
CA LEU A 236 36.59 18.77 -0.16
C LEU A 236 36.60 19.51 1.17
N LYS A 237 36.98 20.79 1.14
CA LYS A 237 36.95 21.69 2.31
C LYS A 237 35.62 22.44 2.46
N GLU A 238 34.96 22.69 1.34
CA GLU A 238 33.65 23.33 1.25
C GLU A 238 32.85 22.78 0.06
N TYR A 239 31.54 23.00 0.09
CA TYR A 239 30.65 22.74 -1.04
C TYR A 239 30.32 24.08 -1.73
N PRO A 240 30.44 24.19 -3.06
CA PRO A 240 30.30 25.48 -3.74
C PRO A 240 28.87 26.03 -3.63
N VAL A 241 28.75 27.34 -3.37
CA VAL A 241 27.45 28.03 -3.30
C VAL A 241 26.64 27.86 -4.60
N GLY A 242 27.32 27.85 -5.75
CA GLY A 242 26.70 27.56 -7.05
C GLY A 242 25.95 26.23 -7.09
N GLY A 243 26.49 25.18 -6.44
CA GLY A 243 25.85 23.87 -6.33
C GLY A 243 24.58 23.87 -5.48
N CYS A 244 24.39 24.85 -4.61
CA CYS A 244 23.17 24.97 -3.79
C CYS A 244 21.92 25.37 -4.60
N LYS A 245 22.09 25.75 -5.87
CA LYS A 245 20.99 26.03 -6.83
C LYS A 245 20.40 24.76 -7.45
N LEU A 246 21.09 23.63 -7.32
CA LEU A 246 20.71 22.37 -7.94
C LEU A 246 19.46 21.78 -7.29
N LYS A 247 18.62 21.13 -8.09
CA LYS A 247 17.42 20.41 -7.63
C LYS A 247 17.71 18.95 -7.29
N LEU A 248 18.80 18.72 -6.54
CA LEU A 248 19.21 17.38 -6.14
C LEU A 248 18.16 16.71 -5.25
N SER A 249 18.01 15.40 -5.38
CA SER A 249 17.30 14.51 -4.46
C SER A 249 18.27 13.81 -3.49
N TYR A 250 19.49 13.52 -3.94
CA TYR A 250 20.53 12.84 -3.19
C TYR A 250 21.87 13.58 -3.33
N LEU A 251 22.50 13.88 -2.19
CA LEU A 251 23.84 14.48 -2.10
C LEU A 251 24.65 13.74 -1.03
N ASP A 252 25.73 13.07 -1.43
CA ASP A 252 26.65 12.42 -0.51
C ASP A 252 27.96 13.20 -0.43
N LEU A 253 28.21 13.79 0.74
CA LEU A 253 29.43 14.54 1.06
C LEU A 253 30.24 13.83 2.16
N SER A 254 29.95 12.56 2.46
CA SER A 254 30.60 11.84 3.56
C SER A 254 32.11 11.68 3.35
N ASN A 255 32.86 11.50 4.44
CA ASN A 255 34.32 11.29 4.45
C ASN A 255 35.08 12.35 3.63
N ASN A 256 34.74 13.62 3.80
CA ASN A 256 35.46 14.76 3.23
C ASN A 256 36.16 15.56 4.35
N SER A 257 36.71 16.73 4.02
CA SER A 257 37.37 17.64 4.96
C SER A 257 36.51 18.88 5.29
N LEU A 258 35.18 18.76 5.21
CA LEU A 258 34.24 19.86 5.45
C LEU A 258 34.27 20.29 6.92
N THR A 259 34.54 21.57 7.17
CA THR A 259 34.55 22.15 8.53
C THR A 259 33.23 22.84 8.91
N GLY A 260 32.43 23.21 7.91
CA GLY A 260 31.11 23.79 8.03
C GLY A 260 30.30 23.61 6.75
N LEU A 261 29.06 24.09 6.76
CA LEU A 261 28.16 24.07 5.60
C LEU A 261 27.59 25.48 5.37
N HIS A 262 27.47 25.86 4.11
CA HIS A 262 26.83 27.12 3.71
C HIS A 262 25.33 27.13 4.09
N PRO A 263 24.80 28.20 4.70
CA PRO A 263 23.37 28.35 4.97
C PRO A 263 22.49 28.17 3.72
N GLU A 264 23.01 28.55 2.55
CA GLU A 264 22.39 28.44 1.23
C GLU A 264 22.08 26.98 0.84
N LEU A 265 22.83 26.01 1.37
CA LEU A 265 22.52 24.58 1.20
C LEU A 265 21.11 24.25 1.72
N GLY A 266 20.63 25.00 2.71
CA GLY A 266 19.27 24.92 3.22
C GLY A 266 18.18 25.19 2.17
N ASN A 267 18.49 25.93 1.10
CA ASN A 267 17.54 26.26 0.02
C ASN A 267 17.25 25.08 -0.92
N MET A 268 18.01 23.98 -0.81
CA MET A 268 17.82 22.77 -1.61
C MET A 268 16.59 21.97 -1.12
N THR A 269 15.39 22.49 -1.38
CA THR A 269 14.11 21.90 -0.94
C THR A 269 13.78 20.56 -1.58
N THR A 270 14.42 20.23 -2.70
CA THR A 270 14.33 18.92 -3.36
C THR A 270 15.20 17.86 -2.68
N LEU A 271 16.18 18.25 -1.87
CA LEU A 271 17.18 17.35 -1.31
C LEU A 271 16.56 16.47 -0.22
N ARG A 272 16.39 15.18 -0.53
CA ARG A 272 15.77 14.17 0.35
C ARG A 272 16.80 13.50 1.25
N LYS A 273 18.02 13.32 0.76
CA LYS A 273 19.11 12.68 1.50
C LYS A 273 20.41 13.44 1.32
N LEU A 274 20.93 13.95 2.43
CA LEU A 274 22.24 14.57 2.56
C LEU A 274 23.07 13.76 3.55
N VAL A 275 24.20 13.21 3.09
CA VAL A 275 25.10 12.40 3.93
C VAL A 275 26.37 13.19 4.22
N LEU A 276 26.72 13.34 5.50
CA LEU A 276 27.84 14.19 5.96
C LEU A 276 28.81 13.48 6.89
N VAL A 277 28.56 12.21 7.21
CA VAL A 277 29.34 11.41 8.17
C VAL A 277 30.82 11.40 7.77
N GLY A 278 31.73 11.46 8.75
CA GLY A 278 33.18 11.41 8.49
C GLY A 278 33.82 12.74 8.09
N ASN A 279 33.11 13.87 8.22
CA ASN A 279 33.67 15.21 8.08
C ASN A 279 34.00 15.85 9.42
N PRO A 280 35.03 16.73 9.51
CA PRO A 280 35.38 17.49 10.71
C PRO A 280 34.43 18.69 10.97
N LEU A 281 33.11 18.47 10.97
CA LEU A 281 32.08 19.51 11.17
C LEU A 281 32.00 19.95 12.65
N ARG A 282 32.93 20.80 13.09
CA ARG A 282 33.00 21.28 14.49
C ARG A 282 31.92 22.30 14.84
N THR A 283 31.30 22.92 13.85
CA THR A 283 30.32 24.01 14.01
C THR A 283 28.87 23.54 14.15
N LEU A 284 28.59 22.27 13.83
CA LEU A 284 27.25 21.69 13.84
C LEU A 284 27.16 20.61 14.93
N ARG A 285 26.03 20.57 15.66
CA ARG A 285 25.79 19.49 16.63
C ARG A 285 25.74 18.14 15.92
N SER A 286 26.35 17.12 16.52
CA SER A 286 26.37 15.75 15.98
C SER A 286 24.97 15.19 15.71
N SER A 287 23.98 15.59 16.50
CA SER A 287 22.57 15.22 16.32
C SER A 287 21.91 15.80 15.06
N LEU A 288 22.39 16.95 14.57
CA LEU A 288 21.93 17.54 13.30
C LEU A 288 22.66 16.93 12.10
N VAL A 289 23.94 16.61 12.26
CA VAL A 289 24.76 15.98 11.21
C VAL A 289 24.34 14.53 10.94
N ASN A 290 24.01 13.77 11.99
CA ASN A 290 23.55 12.38 11.89
C ASN A 290 22.01 12.25 11.89
N GLY A 291 21.30 13.38 11.95
CA GLY A 291 19.84 13.43 12.01
C GLY A 291 19.17 13.51 10.62
N PRO A 292 17.84 13.68 10.58
CA PRO A 292 17.10 13.80 9.32
C PRO A 292 17.57 15.00 8.50
N THR A 293 17.81 14.81 7.20
CA THR A 293 18.25 15.87 6.27
C THR A 293 17.34 17.11 6.32
N ALA A 294 16.02 16.93 6.41
CA ALA A 294 15.08 18.04 6.50
C ALA A 294 15.29 18.94 7.74
N ALA A 295 15.69 18.35 8.88
CA ALA A 295 15.98 19.10 10.09
C ALA A 295 17.26 19.93 9.95
N LEU A 296 18.31 19.36 9.35
CA LEU A 296 19.54 20.06 9.05
C LEU A 296 19.32 21.19 8.02
N LEU A 297 18.57 20.94 6.95
CA LEU A 297 18.25 21.96 5.94
C LEU A 297 17.36 23.07 6.52
N LYS A 298 16.45 22.75 7.44
CA LYS A 298 15.66 23.73 8.19
C LYS A 298 16.55 24.57 9.13
N TYR A 299 17.50 23.92 9.80
CA TYR A 299 18.49 24.61 10.64
C TYR A 299 19.36 25.56 9.82
N LEU A 300 19.90 25.12 8.68
CA LEU A 300 20.68 25.97 7.77
C LEU A 300 19.82 27.12 7.22
N ARG A 301 18.56 26.85 6.82
CA ARG A 301 17.60 27.90 6.43
C ARG A 301 17.34 28.93 7.53
N SER A 302 17.29 28.51 8.78
CA SER A 302 17.10 29.44 9.91
C SER A 302 18.30 30.33 10.19
N ARG A 303 19.47 30.01 9.62
CA ARG A 303 20.71 30.80 9.71
C ARG A 303 20.89 31.77 8.54
N LEU A 304 19.97 31.75 7.56
CA LEU A 304 19.87 32.75 6.49
C LEU A 304 19.23 34.05 7.05
N SER A 305 19.89 34.71 8.01
CA SER A 305 19.83 36.17 8.32
C SER A 305 20.41 36.48 9.72
N ASN A 306 21.64 37.00 9.74
CA ASN A 306 22.17 38.02 10.68
C ASN A 306 23.67 38.25 10.38
N SER A 307 23.97 38.87 9.24
CA SER A 307 25.23 39.59 9.02
C SER A 307 25.10 40.48 7.79
N GLU A 308 25.00 41.77 8.07
CA GLU A 308 25.48 42.93 7.32
C GLU A 308 25.18 43.06 5.82
N GLU A 309 24.46 44.15 5.54
CA GLU A 309 24.55 44.95 4.32
C GLU A 309 25.95 44.91 3.71
N THR A 310 26.11 44.27 2.55
CA THR A 310 26.85 44.81 1.41
C THR A 310 26.58 43.97 0.17
N SER A 311 26.19 44.66 -0.89
CA SER A 311 26.18 44.23 -2.30
C SER A 311 25.31 43.03 -2.74
N ALA A 312 24.24 43.41 -3.45
CA ALA A 312 23.62 42.74 -4.59
C ALA A 312 22.40 41.80 -4.37
N SER A 313 21.23 42.46 -4.37
CA SER A 313 19.92 42.06 -4.90
C SER A 313 19.22 40.79 -4.38
N THR A 314 18.55 40.94 -3.24
CA THR A 314 17.31 40.24 -2.87
C THR A 314 16.15 40.56 -3.85
N PRO A 315 15.27 39.61 -4.20
CA PRO A 315 14.01 39.94 -4.84
C PRO A 315 13.10 40.61 -3.79
N THR A 316 12.63 41.81 -4.07
CA THR A 316 11.78 42.60 -3.17
C THR A 316 10.49 41.86 -2.83
N LYS A 317 9.82 42.23 -1.72
CA LYS A 317 8.49 41.73 -1.34
C LYS A 317 7.47 41.83 -2.50
N GLU A 318 7.69 42.75 -3.43
CA GLU A 318 6.95 42.90 -4.69
C GLU A 318 7.07 41.70 -5.63
N ASN A 319 8.20 40.99 -5.67
CA ASN A 319 8.38 39.83 -6.56
C ASN A 319 7.54 38.62 -6.13
N VAL A 320 7.32 38.43 -4.83
CA VAL A 320 6.43 37.38 -4.30
C VAL A 320 4.98 37.71 -4.61
N ILE A 321 4.60 38.98 -4.42
CA ILE A 321 3.26 39.51 -4.72
C ILE A 321 2.98 39.42 -6.24
N ALA A 322 3.92 39.83 -7.10
CA ALA A 322 3.81 39.74 -8.55
C ALA A 322 3.85 38.28 -9.07
N SER A 323 4.51 37.37 -8.35
CA SER A 323 4.46 35.94 -8.67
C SER A 323 3.10 35.33 -8.33
N ALA A 324 2.55 35.66 -7.16
CA ALA A 324 1.22 35.23 -6.75
C ALA A 324 0.12 35.81 -7.67
N ALA A 325 0.23 37.08 -8.08
CA ALA A 325 -0.66 37.72 -9.04
C ALA A 325 -0.55 37.12 -10.46
N ARG A 326 0.63 36.68 -10.89
CA ARG A 326 0.77 35.96 -12.18
C ARG A 326 0.20 34.55 -12.12
N MET A 327 0.33 33.87 -10.98
CA MET A 327 -0.21 32.53 -10.77
C MET A 327 -1.74 32.53 -10.58
N SER A 328 -2.34 33.62 -10.12
CA SER A 328 -3.80 33.74 -9.99
C SER A 328 -4.51 33.84 -11.33
N ILE A 329 -3.84 34.33 -12.39
CA ILE A 329 -4.41 34.41 -13.75
C ILE A 329 -4.76 33.01 -14.28
N SER A 330 -3.92 32.00 -14.07
CA SER A 330 -4.17 30.64 -14.57
C SER A 330 -5.05 29.80 -13.66
N SER A 331 -4.97 30.03 -12.34
CA SER A 331 -5.66 29.20 -11.34
C SER A 331 -7.00 29.76 -10.85
N LYS A 332 -7.32 31.03 -11.14
CA LYS A 332 -8.44 31.79 -10.55
C LYS A 332 -8.43 31.87 -9.02
N GLU A 333 -7.34 31.42 -8.40
CA GLU A 333 -7.12 31.46 -6.96
C GLU A 333 -5.94 32.38 -6.63
N LEU A 334 -6.13 33.30 -5.68
CA LEU A 334 -5.07 34.13 -5.14
C LEU A 334 -4.78 33.71 -3.70
N SER A 335 -3.57 33.25 -3.43
CA SER A 335 -3.13 32.88 -2.08
C SER A 335 -1.89 33.68 -1.67
N LEU A 336 -2.06 34.52 -0.65
CA LEU A 336 -1.02 35.33 0.00
C LEU A 336 -0.91 34.99 1.49
N GLU A 337 -1.08 33.72 1.85
CA GLU A 337 -1.06 33.26 3.23
C GLU A 337 0.34 33.38 3.87
N GLY A 338 0.41 33.89 5.10
CA GLY A 338 1.63 33.83 5.93
C GLY A 338 2.78 34.75 5.49
N LEU A 339 2.49 35.81 4.75
CA LEU A 339 3.49 36.74 4.19
C LEU A 339 3.76 37.96 5.09
N ASN A 340 3.20 38.01 6.30
CA ASN A 340 3.26 39.15 7.23
C ASN A 340 2.80 40.48 6.60
N LEU A 341 1.79 40.44 5.72
CA LEU A 341 1.23 41.63 5.08
C LEU A 341 0.46 42.47 6.08
N THR A 342 0.65 43.79 6.06
CA THR A 342 -0.15 44.76 6.83
C THR A 342 -1.29 45.36 6.00
N ALA A 343 -1.13 45.38 4.67
CA ALA A 343 -2.13 45.76 3.68
C ALA A 343 -1.91 44.91 2.41
N VAL A 344 -2.96 44.71 1.61
CA VAL A 344 -2.83 44.02 0.33
C VAL A 344 -2.54 45.05 -0.77
N PRO A 345 -1.47 44.88 -1.57
CA PRO A 345 -1.13 45.82 -2.63
C PRO A 345 -2.20 45.90 -3.72
N SER A 346 -2.40 47.08 -4.30
CA SER A 346 -3.41 47.37 -5.33
C SER A 346 -3.22 46.55 -6.60
N GLU A 347 -1.97 46.24 -6.94
CA GLU A 347 -1.53 45.61 -8.19
C GLU A 347 -2.00 44.15 -8.29
N VAL A 348 -2.35 43.53 -7.15
CA VAL A 348 -2.85 42.15 -7.10
C VAL A 348 -4.30 42.04 -7.63
N TRP A 349 -5.02 43.16 -7.66
CA TRP A 349 -6.45 43.20 -7.99
C TRP A 349 -6.72 43.53 -9.47
N GLU A 350 -5.68 43.61 -10.31
CA GLU A 350 -5.80 43.93 -11.74
C GLU A 350 -6.37 42.77 -12.59
N SER A 351 -6.43 41.54 -12.06
CA SER A 351 -6.95 40.37 -12.78
C SER A 351 -8.46 40.15 -12.52
N GLY A 352 -9.29 40.32 -13.55
CA GLY A 352 -10.76 40.42 -13.44
C GLY A 352 -11.58 39.13 -13.24
N GLU A 353 -11.01 37.97 -12.86
CA GLU A 353 -11.78 36.71 -12.72
C GLU A 353 -11.37 35.83 -11.51
N ILE A 354 -11.04 36.43 -10.37
CA ILE A 354 -10.66 35.66 -9.17
C ILE A 354 -11.93 35.06 -8.53
N THR A 355 -11.92 33.75 -8.25
CA THR A 355 -13.03 33.03 -7.59
C THR A 355 -12.70 32.68 -6.14
N LYS A 356 -11.42 32.61 -5.76
CA LYS A 356 -10.99 32.31 -4.40
C LYS A 356 -9.79 33.14 -3.96
N VAL A 357 -9.89 33.73 -2.78
CA VAL A 357 -8.85 34.56 -2.15
C VAL A 357 -8.51 34.03 -0.76
N ASN A 358 -7.23 33.76 -0.51
CA ASN A 358 -6.70 33.40 0.79
C ASN A 358 -5.64 34.41 1.25
N LEU A 359 -6.00 35.20 2.28
CA LEU A 359 -5.14 36.19 2.94
C LEU A 359 -4.84 35.81 4.40
N SER A 360 -4.99 34.55 4.76
CA SER A 360 -4.86 34.12 6.15
C SER A 360 -3.44 34.26 6.73
N LYS A 361 -3.33 34.29 8.06
CA LYS A 361 -2.07 34.37 8.81
C LYS A 361 -1.21 35.60 8.44
N ASN A 362 -1.84 36.74 8.21
CA ASN A 362 -1.16 38.02 7.99
C ASN A 362 -1.42 38.98 9.15
N SER A 363 -1.04 40.26 8.99
CA SER A 363 -1.27 41.34 9.96
C SER A 363 -2.19 42.42 9.38
N ILE A 364 -3.18 42.03 8.57
CA ILE A 364 -4.10 42.96 7.88
C ILE A 364 -5.12 43.51 8.88
N GLU A 365 -5.25 44.84 8.92
CA GLU A 365 -6.25 45.53 9.77
C GLU A 365 -7.50 45.94 9.00
N GLU A 366 -7.35 46.37 7.75
CA GLU A 366 -8.44 46.81 6.87
C GLU A 366 -8.32 46.13 5.49
N LEU A 367 -9.45 45.83 4.87
CA LEU A 367 -9.50 45.24 3.53
C LEU A 367 -9.46 46.34 2.45
N PRO A 368 -8.79 46.12 1.31
CA PRO A 368 -8.73 47.10 0.23
C PRO A 368 -10.10 47.28 -0.45
N ALA A 369 -10.46 48.51 -0.80
CA ALA A 369 -11.70 48.83 -1.52
C ALA A 369 -11.78 48.16 -2.90
N GLN A 370 -10.63 47.83 -3.50
CA GLN A 370 -10.50 47.12 -4.78
C GLN A 370 -11.01 45.68 -4.71
N LEU A 371 -11.15 45.08 -3.52
CA LEU A 371 -11.80 43.78 -3.38
C LEU A 371 -13.27 43.83 -3.83
N SER A 372 -13.90 45.00 -3.77
CA SER A 372 -15.27 45.23 -4.25
C SER A 372 -15.44 45.08 -5.75
N SER A 373 -14.37 45.15 -6.56
CA SER A 373 -14.45 44.90 -8.01
C SER A 373 -14.40 43.41 -8.39
N SER A 374 -14.11 42.51 -7.46
CA SER A 374 -14.04 41.05 -7.71
C SER A 374 -15.41 40.37 -7.62
N VAL A 375 -16.35 40.73 -8.51
CA VAL A 375 -17.74 40.25 -8.49
C VAL A 375 -17.87 38.71 -8.64
N SER A 376 -16.86 38.05 -9.23
CA SER A 376 -16.78 36.59 -9.39
C SER A 376 -16.36 35.83 -8.13
N LEU A 377 -16.04 36.51 -7.04
CA LEU A 377 -15.48 35.88 -5.84
C LEU A 377 -16.50 34.98 -5.12
N GLN A 378 -16.13 33.72 -4.93
CA GLN A 378 -16.94 32.71 -4.26
C GLN A 378 -16.39 32.33 -2.88
N THR A 379 -15.06 32.38 -2.69
CA THR A 379 -14.42 32.01 -1.42
C THR A 379 -13.46 33.10 -0.94
N LEU A 380 -13.65 33.57 0.29
CA LEU A 380 -12.80 34.58 0.94
C LEU A 380 -12.32 34.08 2.31
N ILE A 381 -11.01 33.90 2.44
CA ILE A 381 -10.36 33.39 3.67
C ILE A 381 -9.48 34.50 4.27
N LEU A 382 -9.87 34.97 5.45
CA LEU A 382 -9.26 36.07 6.20
C LEU A 382 -8.82 35.65 7.61
N SER A 383 -8.75 34.34 7.85
CA SER A 383 -8.40 33.73 9.14
C SER A 383 -7.08 34.25 9.72
N ARG A 384 -7.01 34.49 11.04
CA ARG A 384 -5.80 34.91 11.77
C ARG A 384 -5.18 36.19 11.21
N ASN A 385 -5.95 37.27 11.19
CA ASN A 385 -5.50 38.63 10.86
C ASN A 385 -5.78 39.59 12.03
N LYS A 386 -5.70 40.90 11.80
CA LYS A 386 -5.94 41.95 12.79
C LYS A 386 -7.20 42.79 12.44
N ILE A 387 -8.15 42.21 11.72
CA ILE A 387 -9.37 42.92 11.27
C ILE A 387 -10.27 43.22 12.47
N LYS A 388 -10.57 44.50 12.68
CA LYS A 388 -11.33 44.99 13.84
C LYS A 388 -12.81 45.22 13.55
N ASP A 389 -13.14 45.62 12.32
CA ASP A 389 -14.49 46.06 11.95
C ASP A 389 -15.07 45.14 10.86
N TRP A 390 -16.40 44.95 10.87
CA TRP A 390 -17.10 44.13 9.88
C TRP A 390 -17.04 44.78 8.49
N PRO A 391 -16.56 44.08 7.44
CA PRO A 391 -16.34 44.68 6.11
C PRO A 391 -17.64 44.75 5.28
N GLY A 392 -18.68 45.39 5.82
CA GLY A 392 -20.03 45.39 5.24
C GLY A 392 -20.12 45.96 3.82
N GLU A 393 -19.43 47.06 3.53
CA GLU A 393 -19.46 47.71 2.20
C GLU A 393 -18.83 46.83 1.11
N ILE A 394 -17.73 46.14 1.42
CA ILE A 394 -17.09 45.21 0.46
C ILE A 394 -17.98 43.99 0.24
N LEU A 395 -18.57 43.45 1.31
CA LEU A 395 -19.44 42.28 1.22
C LEU A 395 -20.73 42.57 0.41
N LYS A 396 -21.27 43.80 0.45
CA LYS A 396 -22.39 44.24 -0.42
C LYS A 396 -22.05 44.14 -1.91
N SER A 397 -20.79 44.33 -2.28
CA SER A 397 -20.31 44.22 -3.67
C SER A 397 -20.01 42.78 -4.11
N LEU A 398 -20.15 41.79 -3.22
CA LEU A 398 -19.81 40.38 -3.47
C LEU A 398 -21.03 39.45 -3.36
N PRO A 399 -22.04 39.59 -4.25
CA PRO A 399 -23.30 38.83 -4.14
C PRO A 399 -23.15 37.32 -4.42
N GLY A 400 -22.01 36.89 -5.00
CA GLY A 400 -21.70 35.50 -5.34
C GLY A 400 -20.96 34.72 -4.26
N LEU A 401 -20.69 35.32 -3.10
CA LEU A 401 -19.86 34.71 -2.06
C LEU A 401 -20.55 33.51 -1.40
N VAL A 402 -19.88 32.37 -1.41
CA VAL A 402 -20.35 31.08 -0.87
C VAL A 402 -19.62 30.70 0.43
N CYS A 403 -18.36 31.09 0.58
CA CYS A 403 -17.54 30.75 1.74
C CYS A 403 -16.82 31.99 2.30
N LEU A 404 -17.02 32.27 3.58
CA LEU A 404 -16.37 33.35 4.31
C LEU A 404 -15.75 32.82 5.61
N LYS A 405 -14.43 32.96 5.75
CA LYS A 405 -13.70 32.60 6.98
C LYS A 405 -13.04 33.82 7.59
N LEU A 406 -13.47 34.20 8.78
CA LEU A 406 -13.00 35.36 9.55
C LEU A 406 -12.49 34.96 10.94
N ASP A 407 -12.19 33.68 11.15
CA ASP A 407 -11.79 33.16 12.46
C ASP A 407 -10.48 33.78 12.98
N ASN A 408 -10.40 33.90 14.30
CA ASN A 408 -9.25 34.43 15.04
C ASN A 408 -8.86 35.85 14.57
N ASN A 409 -9.83 36.75 14.45
CA ASN A 409 -9.63 38.19 14.27
C ASN A 409 -10.09 38.97 15.53
N PRO A 410 -9.60 40.19 15.76
CA PRO A 410 -10.08 41.05 16.84
C PRO A 410 -11.37 41.81 16.45
N LEU A 411 -12.37 41.12 15.86
CA LEU A 411 -13.62 41.76 15.44
C LEU A 411 -14.41 42.31 16.65
N LYS A 412 -14.79 43.60 16.58
CA LYS A 412 -15.48 44.32 17.66
C LYS A 412 -16.99 44.12 17.67
N GLN A 413 -17.65 44.24 16.52
CA GLN A 413 -19.11 44.11 16.40
C GLN A 413 -19.49 43.76 14.95
N ILE A 414 -20.54 42.94 14.80
CA ILE A 414 -21.22 42.72 13.52
C ILE A 414 -22.54 43.49 13.53
N PRO A 415 -22.85 44.33 12.52
CA PRO A 415 -24.14 45.02 12.41
C PRO A 415 -25.33 44.04 12.36
N LEU A 416 -26.50 44.45 12.87
CA LEU A 416 -27.69 43.59 12.94
C LEU A 416 -28.17 43.08 11.58
N ASP A 417 -27.97 43.87 10.54
CA ASP A 417 -28.25 43.60 9.12
C ASP A 417 -27.00 43.14 8.34
N GLY A 418 -25.88 42.89 9.01
CA GLY A 418 -24.58 42.62 8.39
C GLY A 418 -24.54 41.41 7.45
N PHE A 419 -25.44 40.43 7.66
CA PHE A 419 -25.57 39.25 6.81
C PHE A 419 -26.52 39.40 5.63
N GLN A 420 -27.29 40.49 5.55
CA GLN A 420 -28.26 40.72 4.46
C GLN A 420 -27.57 40.75 3.08
N ALA A 421 -26.35 41.27 3.03
CA ALA A 421 -25.53 41.38 1.83
C ALA A 421 -25.00 40.01 1.31
N VAL A 422 -24.93 38.99 2.16
CA VAL A 422 -24.22 37.71 1.90
C VAL A 422 -25.15 36.50 2.06
N SER A 423 -26.39 36.63 1.57
CA SER A 423 -27.46 35.63 1.72
C SER A 423 -27.20 34.28 1.02
N ARG A 424 -26.20 34.19 0.14
CA ARG A 424 -25.78 32.97 -0.57
C ARG A 424 -24.68 32.16 0.13
N LEU A 425 -24.21 32.60 1.29
CA LEU A 425 -23.18 31.87 2.02
C LEU A 425 -23.66 30.46 2.38
N GLN A 426 -22.81 29.48 2.11
CA GLN A 426 -22.94 28.10 2.53
C GLN A 426 -22.00 27.78 3.70
N ILE A 427 -20.84 28.44 3.79
CA ILE A 427 -19.85 28.24 4.85
C ILE A 427 -19.51 29.58 5.51
N LEU A 428 -19.69 29.66 6.82
CA LEU A 428 -19.32 30.82 7.64
C LEU A 428 -18.53 30.39 8.88
N ASP A 429 -17.31 30.91 9.03
CA ASP A 429 -16.48 30.71 10.22
C ASP A 429 -16.15 32.04 10.89
N LEU A 430 -16.67 32.22 12.11
CA LEU A 430 -16.45 33.39 12.96
C LEU A 430 -15.75 33.01 14.27
N SER A 431 -15.15 31.82 14.34
CA SER A 431 -14.57 31.30 15.58
C SER A 431 -13.47 32.20 16.15
N GLY A 432 -13.40 32.36 17.46
CA GLY A 432 -12.36 33.15 18.14
C GLY A 432 -12.57 34.67 18.09
N ASN A 433 -13.72 35.16 17.60
CA ASN A 433 -14.09 36.57 17.60
C ASN A 433 -14.98 36.92 18.82
N GLY A 434 -14.45 36.80 20.03
CA GLY A 434 -15.24 36.90 21.27
C GLY A 434 -15.99 38.23 21.49
N ALA A 435 -15.46 39.35 21.00
CA ALA A 435 -16.09 40.66 21.21
C ALA A 435 -17.27 40.93 20.26
N SER A 436 -17.36 40.24 19.11
CA SER A 436 -18.25 40.65 18.00
C SER A 436 -19.70 40.19 18.13
N LEU A 437 -19.95 39.14 18.90
CA LEU A 437 -21.26 38.47 19.03
C LEU A 437 -21.74 38.33 20.49
N GLY A 438 -20.97 38.82 21.47
CA GLY A 438 -21.28 38.75 22.91
C GLY A 438 -22.26 39.82 23.44
N ILE A 439 -23.03 40.48 22.57
CA ILE A 439 -23.98 41.56 22.91
C ILE A 439 -25.41 41.00 23.00
N ARG A 440 -26.30 41.64 23.78
CA ARG A 440 -27.71 41.22 23.99
C ARG A 440 -28.56 41.11 22.71
N GLU A 441 -28.14 41.72 21.60
CA GLU A 441 -28.81 41.60 20.30
C GLU A 441 -27.83 41.02 19.28
N HIS A 442 -28.16 39.84 18.75
CA HIS A 442 -27.34 39.13 17.77
C HIS A 442 -27.70 39.56 16.34
N PRO A 443 -26.74 39.51 15.39
CA PRO A 443 -27.05 39.70 13.98
C PRO A 443 -27.98 38.58 13.48
N LYS A 444 -28.90 38.94 12.59
CA LYS A 444 -29.94 38.02 12.12
C LYS A 444 -29.37 36.99 11.14
N PHE A 445 -29.05 35.80 11.64
CA PHE A 445 -28.60 34.64 10.86
C PHE A 445 -29.69 34.11 9.92
N SER A 446 -30.96 34.43 10.17
CA SER A 446 -32.09 34.09 9.30
C SER A 446 -31.95 34.55 7.85
N HIS A 447 -31.10 35.55 7.58
CA HIS A 447 -30.80 36.01 6.22
C HIS A 447 -29.90 35.04 5.42
N LEU A 448 -29.25 34.08 6.08
CA LEU A 448 -28.33 33.09 5.49
C LEU A 448 -29.06 31.77 5.20
N ALA A 449 -30.15 31.82 4.44
CA ALA A 449 -31.01 30.65 4.20
C ALA A 449 -30.30 29.46 3.50
N GLN A 450 -29.16 29.70 2.84
CA GLN A 450 -28.37 28.68 2.15
C GLN A 450 -27.23 28.09 3.00
N LEU A 451 -27.10 28.50 4.27
CA LEU A 451 -25.98 28.11 5.12
C LEU A 451 -26.01 26.60 5.42
N GLN A 452 -24.86 25.95 5.23
CA GLN A 452 -24.64 24.52 5.46
C GLN A 452 -23.67 24.30 6.62
N GLU A 453 -22.65 25.15 6.76
CA GLU A 453 -21.65 25.04 7.81
C GLU A 453 -21.51 26.37 8.57
N LEU A 454 -21.68 26.31 9.89
CA LEU A 454 -21.55 27.45 10.78
C LEU A 454 -20.61 27.12 11.95
N TYR A 455 -19.52 27.88 12.05
CA TYR A 455 -18.53 27.74 13.12
C TYR A 455 -18.50 28.99 14.00
N LEU A 456 -18.85 28.82 15.28
CA LEU A 456 -18.94 29.85 16.30
C LEU A 456 -18.17 29.45 17.56
N SER A 457 -17.03 28.78 17.41
CA SER A 457 -16.21 28.33 18.54
C SER A 457 -15.47 29.48 19.20
N ARG A 458 -15.40 29.56 20.55
CA ARG A 458 -14.70 30.65 21.29
C ARG A 458 -15.22 32.06 20.98
N VAL A 459 -16.54 32.22 20.91
CA VAL A 459 -17.21 33.50 20.61
C VAL A 459 -17.86 34.15 21.84
N GLN A 460 -17.77 33.50 23.01
CA GLN A 460 -18.34 33.97 24.28
C GLN A 460 -19.88 33.99 24.30
N LEU A 461 -20.55 33.12 23.54
CA LEU A 461 -22.01 32.99 23.58
C LEU A 461 -22.49 32.45 24.94
N SER A 462 -23.52 33.08 25.50
CA SER A 462 -24.17 32.65 26.75
C SER A 462 -25.46 31.86 26.51
N GLU A 463 -26.14 32.14 25.41
CA GLU A 463 -27.30 31.43 24.89
C GLU A 463 -27.17 31.18 23.38
N VAL A 464 -27.95 30.25 22.84
CA VAL A 464 -27.98 29.96 21.40
C VAL A 464 -28.97 30.92 20.74
N PRO A 465 -28.56 31.73 19.74
CA PRO A 465 -29.48 32.59 19.00
C PRO A 465 -30.65 31.80 18.38
N GLU A 466 -31.89 32.21 18.68
CA GLU A 466 -33.10 31.47 18.28
C GLU A 466 -33.27 31.35 16.75
N ASP A 467 -32.76 32.32 16.01
CA ASP A 467 -32.85 32.39 14.56
C ASP A 467 -31.92 31.40 13.82
N ILE A 468 -30.84 30.93 14.46
CA ILE A 468 -29.98 29.84 13.94
C ILE A 468 -30.77 28.53 13.85
N LEU A 469 -31.71 28.31 14.77
CA LEU A 469 -32.49 27.07 14.85
C LEU A 469 -33.48 26.91 13.67
N ASN A 470 -33.74 28.00 12.93
CA ASN A 470 -34.62 28.02 11.76
C ASN A 470 -33.86 27.79 10.43
N LEU A 471 -32.54 27.57 10.46
CA LEU A 471 -31.74 27.31 9.26
C LEU A 471 -31.88 25.85 8.80
N ALA A 472 -32.86 25.61 7.93
CA ALA A 472 -33.24 24.27 7.46
C ALA A 472 -32.14 23.51 6.70
N ASN A 473 -31.15 24.20 6.12
CA ASN A 473 -30.08 23.60 5.30
C ASN A 473 -28.78 23.32 6.09
N LEU A 474 -28.75 23.65 7.40
CA LEU A 474 -27.52 23.56 8.18
C LEU A 474 -27.15 22.09 8.47
N LEU A 475 -25.95 21.70 8.07
CA LEU A 475 -25.38 20.35 8.21
C LEU A 475 -24.39 20.28 9.38
N ILE A 476 -23.59 21.33 9.57
CA ILE A 476 -22.54 21.41 10.59
C ILE A 476 -22.75 22.68 11.42
N LEU A 477 -22.84 22.49 12.74
CA LEU A 477 -22.90 23.56 13.72
C LEU A 477 -21.87 23.33 14.83
N ASP A 478 -20.87 24.20 14.92
CA ASP A 478 -19.87 24.21 15.98
C ASP A 478 -20.12 25.38 16.94
N LEU A 479 -20.55 25.05 18.16
CA LEU A 479 -20.76 25.96 19.27
C LEU A 479 -19.77 25.70 20.43
N SER A 480 -18.67 25.02 20.16
CA SER A 480 -17.71 24.60 21.19
C SER A 480 -17.00 25.78 21.87
N GLN A 481 -16.51 25.58 23.09
CA GLN A 481 -15.71 26.57 23.83
C GLN A 481 -16.42 27.91 24.02
N ASN A 482 -17.72 27.89 24.30
CA ASN A 482 -18.53 29.06 24.67
C ASN A 482 -18.96 28.98 26.15
N SER A 483 -19.95 29.77 26.56
CA SER A 483 -20.50 29.81 27.92
C SER A 483 -21.98 29.40 27.98
N LEU A 484 -22.41 28.53 27.06
CA LEU A 484 -23.81 28.09 26.96
C LEU A 484 -24.24 27.31 28.20
N GLN A 485 -25.39 27.66 28.79
CA GLN A 485 -25.93 26.98 29.99
C GLN A 485 -26.98 25.90 29.66
N SER A 486 -27.70 26.07 28.56
CA SER A 486 -28.75 25.18 28.10
C SER A 486 -28.92 25.27 26.59
N ILE A 487 -29.61 24.29 26.01
CA ILE A 487 -29.98 24.26 24.59
C ILE A 487 -31.49 24.42 24.47
N PRO A 488 -32.01 25.29 23.59
CA PRO A 488 -33.45 25.47 23.38
C PRO A 488 -34.12 24.19 22.86
N LYS A 489 -35.42 24.03 23.18
CA LYS A 489 -36.23 22.88 22.72
C LYS A 489 -36.46 22.88 21.21
N ASP A 490 -36.36 24.06 20.59
CA ASP A 490 -36.55 24.26 19.15
C ASP A 490 -35.40 23.73 18.30
N VAL A 491 -34.34 23.18 18.90
CA VAL A 491 -33.28 22.43 18.19
C VAL A 491 -33.83 21.26 17.35
N LYS A 492 -35.01 20.76 17.69
CA LYS A 492 -35.75 19.77 16.90
C LYS A 492 -36.05 20.23 15.46
N ASN A 493 -36.08 21.54 15.20
CA ASN A 493 -36.40 22.10 13.89
C ASN A 493 -35.23 21.94 12.89
N MET A 494 -34.02 21.65 13.38
CA MET A 494 -32.81 21.48 12.57
C MET A 494 -32.69 20.08 11.96
N ALA A 495 -33.69 19.65 11.19
CA ALA A 495 -33.78 18.27 10.70
C ALA A 495 -32.60 17.82 9.83
N SER A 496 -31.91 18.74 9.14
CA SER A 496 -30.78 18.44 8.24
C SER A 496 -29.43 18.30 8.95
N LEU A 497 -29.35 18.57 10.26
CA LEU A 497 -28.10 18.68 10.99
C LEU A 497 -27.43 17.30 11.16
N LYS A 498 -26.16 17.20 10.73
CA LYS A 498 -25.34 15.98 10.81
C LYS A 498 -24.27 16.04 11.89
N HIS A 499 -23.72 17.22 12.13
CA HIS A 499 -22.66 17.45 13.10
C HIS A 499 -23.02 18.59 14.04
N LEU A 500 -23.02 18.30 15.34
CA LEU A 500 -23.23 19.28 16.40
C LEU A 500 -22.11 19.17 17.44
N ASP A 501 -21.26 20.19 17.52
CA ASP A 501 -20.23 20.29 18.55
C ASP A 501 -20.65 21.31 19.62
N LEU A 502 -20.86 20.81 20.84
CA LEU A 502 -21.24 21.60 22.02
C LEU A 502 -20.17 21.49 23.11
N SER A 503 -19.00 20.96 22.80
CA SER A 503 -17.95 20.68 23.78
C SER A 503 -17.45 21.94 24.48
N ASN A 504 -16.99 21.81 25.72
CA ASN A 504 -16.42 22.88 26.54
C ASN A 504 -17.38 24.08 26.70
N ASN A 505 -18.61 23.82 27.13
CA ASN A 505 -19.62 24.81 27.53
C ASN A 505 -20.01 24.60 29.00
N ASN A 506 -21.04 25.31 29.48
CA ASN A 506 -21.58 25.18 30.85
C ASN A 506 -22.93 24.45 30.88
N ILE A 507 -23.18 23.53 29.94
CA ILE A 507 -24.47 22.86 29.80
C ILE A 507 -24.67 21.82 30.90
N SER A 508 -25.72 22.00 31.71
CA SER A 508 -26.02 21.11 32.85
C SER A 508 -27.01 19.98 32.52
N SER A 509 -27.89 20.19 31.55
CA SER A 509 -28.87 19.23 31.05
C SER A 509 -29.20 19.48 29.57
N LEU A 510 -29.50 18.40 28.84
CA LEU A 510 -29.97 18.46 27.45
C LEU A 510 -31.49 18.27 27.35
N PRO A 511 -32.19 18.98 26.45
CA PRO A 511 -33.63 18.81 26.23
C PRO A 511 -33.93 17.43 25.59
N PRO A 512 -35.00 16.73 26.00
CA PRO A 512 -35.45 15.49 25.35
C PRO A 512 -35.69 15.63 23.83
N GLU A 513 -36.12 16.81 23.39
CA GLU A 513 -36.41 17.16 22.00
C GLU A 513 -35.18 17.04 21.07
N LEU A 514 -33.96 17.10 21.60
CA LEU A 514 -32.73 16.85 20.84
C LEU A 514 -32.67 15.40 20.31
N GLY A 515 -33.30 14.46 21.02
CA GLY A 515 -33.40 13.06 20.59
C GLY A 515 -34.23 12.84 19.31
N LEU A 516 -34.99 13.85 18.85
CA LEU A 516 -35.75 13.77 17.59
C LEU A 516 -34.87 13.84 16.34
N LEU A 517 -33.60 14.21 16.47
CA LEU A 517 -32.62 14.25 15.38
C LEU A 517 -31.99 12.87 15.06
N GLU A 518 -32.52 11.77 15.62
CA GLU A 518 -31.87 10.45 15.63
C GLU A 518 -31.76 9.67 14.30
N PRO A 519 -32.32 10.06 13.14
CA PRO A 519 -31.80 9.54 11.88
C PRO A 519 -30.73 10.43 11.23
N THR A 520 -30.66 11.73 11.54
CA THR A 520 -29.84 12.69 10.78
C THR A 520 -28.57 13.12 11.49
N LEU A 521 -28.58 13.23 12.81
CA LEU A 521 -27.43 13.67 13.59
C LEU A 521 -26.44 12.52 13.85
N GLU A 522 -25.36 12.50 13.06
CA GLU A 522 -24.31 11.48 13.09
C GLU A 522 -23.28 11.72 14.19
N VAL A 523 -22.93 12.98 14.43
CA VAL A 523 -21.88 13.38 15.38
C VAL A 523 -22.43 14.39 16.38
N LEU A 524 -22.37 14.03 17.66
CA LEU A 524 -22.71 14.88 18.79
C LEU A 524 -21.55 14.89 19.78
N ARG A 525 -20.90 16.04 19.96
CA ARG A 525 -19.81 16.22 20.94
C ARG A 525 -20.29 17.03 22.13
N LEU A 526 -20.07 16.48 23.33
CA LEU A 526 -20.58 17.04 24.59
C LEU A 526 -19.49 17.17 25.66
N ASP A 527 -18.25 16.79 25.34
CA ASP A 527 -17.12 16.76 26.28
C ASP A 527 -16.90 18.13 26.95
N GLY A 528 -16.44 18.14 28.20
CA GLY A 528 -16.16 19.40 28.90
C GLY A 528 -17.38 20.17 29.41
N ASN A 529 -18.59 19.60 29.37
CA ASN A 529 -19.80 20.16 29.99
C ASN A 529 -20.13 19.52 31.35
N PRO A 530 -20.69 20.26 32.32
CA PRO A 530 -21.11 19.73 33.62
C PRO A 530 -22.46 18.99 33.57
N LEU A 531 -22.62 18.03 32.65
CA LEU A 531 -23.86 17.27 32.45
C LEU A 531 -24.18 16.38 33.67
N ARG A 532 -25.28 16.68 34.37
CA ARG A 532 -25.73 15.91 35.54
C ARG A 532 -26.90 14.97 35.23
N SER A 533 -27.61 15.17 34.13
CA SER A 533 -28.85 14.44 33.79
C SER A 533 -28.63 13.11 33.05
N ILE A 534 -27.46 12.89 32.44
CA ILE A 534 -27.14 11.69 31.65
C ILE A 534 -25.99 10.94 32.32
N ARG A 535 -26.17 9.64 32.55
CA ARG A 535 -25.12 8.80 33.17
C ARG A 535 -23.93 8.64 32.21
N ARG A 536 -22.71 8.70 32.75
CA ARG A 536 -21.45 8.56 31.99
C ARG A 536 -21.40 7.36 31.02
N PRO A 537 -21.88 6.15 31.38
CA PRO A 537 -21.85 5.01 30.46
C PRO A 537 -22.70 5.18 29.20
N ILE A 538 -23.69 6.08 29.20
CA ILE A 538 -24.51 6.40 28.02
C ILE A 538 -23.76 7.39 27.13
N LEU A 539 -23.09 8.38 27.73
CA LEU A 539 -22.23 9.34 27.02
C LEU A 539 -21.07 8.62 26.30
N GLU A 540 -20.45 7.61 26.93
CA GLU A 540 -19.35 6.82 26.36
C GLU A 540 -19.78 5.91 25.18
N ARG A 541 -21.08 5.63 25.03
CA ARG A 541 -21.62 4.81 23.93
C ARG A 541 -21.85 5.60 22.64
N GLY A 542 -21.55 6.90 22.64
CA GLY A 542 -21.61 7.77 21.46
C GLY A 542 -22.98 8.41 21.20
N ALA A 543 -23.03 9.27 20.17
CA ALA A 543 -24.16 10.15 19.84
C ALA A 543 -25.51 9.41 19.79
N LYS A 544 -25.56 8.27 19.09
CA LYS A 544 -26.80 7.48 18.92
C LYS A 544 -27.39 6.98 20.24
N ALA A 545 -26.55 6.59 21.20
CA ALA A 545 -27.02 6.13 22.50
C ALA A 545 -27.57 7.29 23.35
N VAL A 546 -26.96 8.47 23.25
CA VAL A 546 -27.41 9.69 23.92
C VAL A 546 -28.74 10.18 23.35
N LEU A 547 -28.87 10.20 22.02
CA LEU A 547 -30.10 10.62 21.34
C LEU A 547 -31.28 9.70 21.66
N ASN A 548 -31.08 8.38 21.62
CA ASN A 548 -32.11 7.42 22.01
C ASN A 548 -32.52 7.56 23.48
N TYR A 549 -31.55 7.77 24.39
CA TYR A 549 -31.85 8.05 25.80
C TYR A 549 -32.71 9.31 25.99
N LEU A 550 -32.46 10.37 25.21
CA LEU A 550 -33.25 11.60 25.27
C LEU A 550 -34.65 11.41 24.67
N LYS A 551 -34.76 10.63 23.58
CA LYS A 551 -36.03 10.28 22.93
C LYS A 551 -36.97 9.52 23.87
N ASP A 552 -36.43 8.61 24.68
CA ASP A 552 -37.18 7.86 25.71
C ASP A 552 -37.70 8.73 26.86
N LYS A 553 -37.28 10.00 26.94
CA LYS A 553 -37.69 10.97 27.98
C LYS A 553 -38.74 11.97 27.50
N LEU A 554 -39.22 11.86 26.26
CA LEU A 554 -40.31 12.68 25.75
C LEU A 554 -41.65 12.27 26.39
N PRO A 555 -42.51 13.22 26.81
CA PRO A 555 -43.83 12.90 27.38
C PRO A 555 -44.74 12.23 26.35
N GLU A 556 -45.48 11.20 26.76
CA GLU A 556 -46.35 10.33 25.90
C GLU A 556 -47.36 11.10 25.02
N GLN A 557 -47.66 12.37 25.32
CA GLN A 557 -48.52 13.24 24.51
C GLN A 557 -47.82 13.85 23.26
N MET A 558 -46.48 13.95 23.23
CA MET A 558 -45.76 14.46 22.04
C MET A 558 -45.53 13.39 20.97
N THR A 559 -45.56 12.11 21.35
CA THR A 559 -45.42 10.98 20.42
C THR A 559 -46.57 10.92 19.40
N THR A 560 -47.73 11.49 19.74
CA THR A 560 -48.90 11.58 18.85
C THR A 560 -48.83 12.74 17.84
N ILE A 561 -48.09 13.82 18.14
CA ILE A 561 -48.06 15.03 17.28
C ILE A 561 -46.93 14.97 16.24
N VAL A 562 -45.83 14.26 16.52
CA VAL A 562 -44.72 14.10 15.56
C VAL A 562 -45.08 13.17 14.39
N ILE A 563 -46.15 12.37 14.52
CA ILE A 563 -46.68 11.54 13.44
C ILE A 563 -47.57 12.35 12.46
N ILE A 564 -48.00 13.58 12.81
CA ILE A 564 -49.02 14.32 12.04
C ILE A 564 -48.42 15.37 11.07
N ILE A 565 -47.14 15.76 11.16
CA ILE A 565 -46.58 16.80 10.28
C ILE A 565 -45.84 16.27 9.03
N LEU A 566 -45.54 14.97 8.91
CA LEU A 566 -44.79 14.48 7.73
C LEU A 566 -45.41 13.36 6.89
N GLN A 567 -46.62 12.87 7.19
CA GLN A 567 -47.25 11.88 6.30
C GLN A 567 -48.76 12.09 6.17
N SER A 568 -49.14 12.69 5.04
CA SER A 568 -50.50 12.55 4.50
C SER A 568 -50.81 11.08 4.18
N PRO A 569 -52.09 10.66 4.26
CA PRO A 569 -52.46 9.28 4.55
C PRO A 569 -53.02 8.52 3.34
N ALA A 570 -52.85 7.19 3.35
CA ALA A 570 -53.81 6.28 2.74
C ALA A 570 -54.01 5.02 3.61
N LYS A 571 -55.12 5.04 4.37
CA LYS A 571 -55.95 3.93 4.89
C LYS A 571 -55.28 2.95 5.89
N GLN A 572 -55.50 3.03 7.22
CA GLN A 572 -56.75 2.77 8.00
C GLN A 572 -57.36 1.40 7.64
N GLN A 573 -57.41 0.39 8.52
CA GLN A 573 -58.30 0.19 9.70
C GLN A 573 -57.95 -1.22 10.27
N ASN A 574 -58.06 -1.62 11.54
CA ASN A 574 -58.85 -1.30 12.74
C ASN A 574 -58.03 -1.82 13.96
N SER A 575 -57.77 -1.08 15.05
CA SER A 575 -58.61 -0.88 16.27
C SER A 575 -59.19 -2.20 16.83
N ARG A 576 -59.20 -2.55 18.12
CA ARG A 576 -59.19 -1.85 19.44
C ARG A 576 -59.27 -3.02 20.48
N GLU A 577 -58.65 -3.02 21.64
CA GLU A 577 -59.09 -2.48 22.96
C GLU A 577 -58.05 -3.01 23.98
N GLU A 578 -57.42 -2.17 24.82
CA GLU A 578 -57.77 -1.92 26.24
C GLU A 578 -57.78 -3.22 27.09
N GLU A 579 -57.07 -3.38 28.22
CA GLU A 579 -56.73 -2.48 29.31
C GLU A 579 -55.62 -3.14 30.19
N SER A 580 -54.84 -2.32 30.89
CA SER A 580 -53.95 -2.74 32.01
C SER A 580 -54.70 -2.57 33.34
N PRO A 581 -54.31 -3.18 34.49
CA PRO A 581 -53.24 -2.54 35.29
C PRO A 581 -52.38 -3.43 36.23
N GLN A 582 -51.12 -3.02 36.36
CA GLN A 582 -50.26 -2.92 37.57
C GLN A 582 -50.44 -3.89 38.77
N LYS A 583 -49.37 -4.58 39.20
CA LYS A 583 -48.40 -4.15 40.25
C LYS A 583 -47.44 -5.27 40.75
N LYS A 584 -46.15 -4.92 40.78
CA LYS A 584 -45.07 -5.25 41.76
C LYS A 584 -44.91 -6.70 42.28
N LEU A 585 -43.76 -7.31 41.98
CA LEU A 585 -43.05 -8.15 42.95
C LEU A 585 -41.52 -7.96 42.92
N LYS A 586 -40.93 -8.10 44.12
CA LYS A 586 -39.55 -7.81 44.52
C LYS A 586 -38.55 -8.83 43.95
N LYS A 587 -37.32 -8.36 43.71
CA LYS A 587 -36.13 -9.19 43.47
C LYS A 587 -35.81 -10.04 44.71
N GLN A 588 -35.65 -11.34 44.51
CA GLN A 588 -34.86 -12.24 45.37
C GLN A 588 -33.73 -12.81 44.52
N ASP A 589 -32.52 -12.78 45.09
CA ASP A 589 -31.30 -13.34 44.50
C ASP A 589 -31.35 -14.88 44.54
N ILE A 590 -31.05 -15.52 43.41
CA ILE A 590 -30.92 -16.97 43.27
C ILE A 590 -29.51 -17.25 42.75
N ASP A 591 -28.70 -17.96 43.54
CA ASP A 591 -27.38 -18.47 43.12
C ASP A 591 -27.57 -19.67 42.18
N LEU A 592 -27.19 -19.51 40.91
CA LEU A 592 -27.14 -20.58 39.90
C LEU A 592 -25.69 -20.96 39.60
N PRO A 593 -25.39 -22.23 39.24
CA PRO A 593 -24.05 -22.67 38.88
C PRO A 593 -23.52 -21.86 37.67
N PRO A 594 -22.22 -21.46 37.64
CA PRO A 594 -21.67 -20.55 36.64
C PRO A 594 -21.85 -21.03 35.19
N ASN A 595 -21.88 -22.35 34.98
CA ASN A 595 -22.04 -22.97 33.66
C ASN A 595 -23.48 -22.86 33.12
N PHE A 596 -24.49 -22.75 34.00
CA PHE A 596 -25.91 -22.65 33.63
C PHE A 596 -26.25 -21.22 33.17
N LEU A 597 -25.68 -20.22 33.84
CA LEU A 597 -25.85 -18.81 33.48
C LEU A 597 -25.21 -18.50 32.12
N PHE A 598 -24.06 -19.10 31.79
CA PHE A 598 -23.35 -18.84 30.53
C PHE A 598 -24.15 -19.22 29.27
N LEU A 599 -24.77 -20.41 29.26
CA LEU A 599 -25.58 -20.87 28.12
C LEU A 599 -26.93 -20.13 28.03
N PHE A 600 -27.60 -19.89 29.17
CA PHE A 600 -28.91 -19.24 29.21
C PHE A 600 -28.84 -17.76 28.77
N THR A 601 -27.77 -17.05 29.15
CA THR A 601 -27.54 -15.67 28.73
C THR A 601 -27.26 -15.58 27.22
N ARG A 602 -26.62 -16.61 26.64
CA ARG A 602 -26.42 -16.70 25.20
C ARG A 602 -27.70 -17.10 24.44
N LEU A 603 -28.50 -18.03 24.95
CA LEU A 603 -29.80 -18.39 24.36
C LEU A 603 -30.76 -17.19 24.26
N ALA A 604 -30.80 -16.34 25.28
CA ALA A 604 -31.56 -15.08 25.26
C ALA A 604 -31.04 -14.05 24.25
N SER A 605 -29.78 -14.16 23.81
CA SER A 605 -29.16 -13.27 22.81
C SER A 605 -29.35 -13.75 21.35
N PHE A 606 -29.72 -15.02 21.15
CA PHE A 606 -29.79 -15.64 19.83
C PHE A 606 -31.20 -15.80 19.26
N GLY A 607 -32.24 -15.84 20.10
CA GLY A 607 -33.62 -15.78 19.68
C GLY A 607 -34.16 -14.37 19.84
N GLY A 608 -34.71 -13.77 18.77
CA GLY A 608 -35.53 -12.56 18.92
C GLY A 608 -36.56 -12.77 20.03
N ALA A 609 -36.73 -11.77 20.90
CA ALA A 609 -37.49 -11.81 22.14
C ALA A 609 -38.98 -12.20 22.02
N GLU A 610 -39.46 -12.54 20.82
CA GLU A 610 -40.81 -13.02 20.54
C GLU A 610 -40.95 -14.55 20.51
N LYS A 611 -39.91 -15.32 20.15
CA LYS A 611 -40.00 -16.80 20.12
C LYS A 611 -39.81 -17.48 21.47
N VAL A 612 -39.17 -16.80 22.43
CA VAL A 612 -38.97 -17.32 23.80
C VAL A 612 -40.22 -17.07 24.67
N LYS A 613 -41.10 -16.15 24.27
CA LYS A 613 -42.35 -15.83 24.99
C LYS A 613 -43.46 -16.89 24.85
N SER A 614 -43.34 -17.86 23.94
CA SER A 614 -44.39 -18.86 23.70
C SER A 614 -44.30 -20.10 24.58
N PHE A 615 -43.37 -20.17 25.53
CA PHE A 615 -43.29 -21.29 26.47
C PHE A 615 -44.06 -20.96 27.75
N CYS A 616 -45.34 -21.34 27.78
CA CYS A 616 -46.07 -21.52 29.02
C CYS A 616 -45.43 -22.68 29.80
N PHE A 617 -44.76 -22.38 30.90
CA PHE A 617 -44.62 -23.38 31.96
C PHE A 617 -46.03 -23.66 32.50
N PRO A 618 -46.45 -24.93 32.64
CA PRO A 618 -47.77 -25.24 33.17
C PRO A 618 -47.92 -24.66 34.59
N GLU A 619 -49.11 -24.12 34.87
CA GLU A 619 -49.56 -23.44 36.12
C GLU A 619 -49.57 -24.33 37.38
N LYS A 620 -48.53 -25.11 37.62
CA LYS A 620 -48.28 -25.81 38.89
C LYS A 620 -46.84 -25.60 39.33
N MET A 621 -46.53 -24.38 39.74
CA MET A 621 -45.27 -24.03 40.41
C MET A 621 -45.56 -23.19 41.66
N ALA A 622 -46.13 -23.85 42.66
CA ALA A 622 -46.30 -23.33 44.01
C ALA A 622 -45.96 -24.44 44.99
N ASP A 623 -44.69 -24.84 45.04
CA ASP A 623 -44.07 -25.50 46.19
C ASP A 623 -42.55 -25.61 45.99
N GLY A 624 -41.86 -24.56 46.41
CA GLY A 624 -40.60 -24.49 47.16
C GLY A 624 -39.38 -25.38 46.89
N ASN A 625 -39.37 -26.34 45.98
CA ASN A 625 -38.20 -27.18 45.76
C ASN A 625 -38.30 -27.77 44.37
N TRP A 626 -37.44 -27.36 43.43
CA TRP A 626 -36.87 -28.16 42.35
C TRP A 626 -35.73 -27.36 41.70
N MET A 627 -34.53 -27.93 41.72
CA MET A 627 -33.47 -27.56 40.77
C MET A 627 -33.99 -27.92 39.37
N VAL A 628 -34.21 -26.93 38.50
CA VAL A 628 -34.37 -27.22 37.07
C VAL A 628 -33.06 -27.83 36.59
N SER A 629 -33.09 -29.12 36.30
CA SER A 629 -31.96 -29.88 35.79
C SER A 629 -31.86 -29.61 34.29
N PHE A 630 -30.66 -29.67 33.71
CA PHE A 630 -30.50 -29.59 32.25
C PHE A 630 -31.24 -30.73 31.52
N GLU A 631 -31.68 -31.76 32.27
CA GLU A 631 -32.55 -32.86 31.84
C GLU A 631 -33.96 -32.41 31.44
N ASP A 632 -34.41 -31.23 31.87
CA ASP A 632 -35.76 -30.69 31.59
C ASP A 632 -35.83 -29.88 30.28
N LEU A 633 -34.69 -29.60 29.63
CA LEU A 633 -34.65 -28.92 28.33
C LEU A 633 -34.95 -29.91 27.19
N PRO A 634 -35.93 -29.62 26.31
CA PRO A 634 -36.25 -30.50 25.19
C PRO A 634 -35.04 -30.74 24.28
N SER A 635 -34.75 -32.02 24.01
CA SER A 635 -33.61 -32.49 23.22
C SER A 635 -33.47 -31.82 21.84
N HIS A 636 -34.59 -31.45 21.21
CA HIS A 636 -34.61 -30.76 19.92
C HIS A 636 -34.05 -29.33 19.97
N LEU A 637 -34.19 -28.62 21.09
CA LEU A 637 -33.77 -27.22 21.24
C LEU A 637 -32.27 -27.13 21.55
N ILE A 638 -31.78 -28.07 22.36
CA ILE A 638 -30.35 -28.33 22.55
C ILE A 638 -29.72 -28.66 21.19
N PHE A 639 -30.37 -29.53 20.41
CA PHE A 639 -29.90 -29.93 19.09
C PHE A 639 -29.86 -28.76 18.08
N GLU A 640 -30.89 -27.91 18.03
CA GLU A 640 -30.97 -26.77 17.11
C GLU A 640 -29.86 -25.73 17.35
N VAL A 641 -29.54 -25.46 18.62
CA VAL A 641 -28.44 -24.57 19.02
C VAL A 641 -27.09 -25.16 18.61
N LEU A 642 -26.93 -26.49 18.76
CA LEU A 642 -25.72 -27.22 18.39
C LEU A 642 -25.44 -27.23 16.89
N THR A 643 -26.49 -27.24 16.07
CA THR A 643 -26.39 -27.27 14.61
C THR A 643 -26.45 -25.88 13.97
N SER A 644 -26.56 -24.81 14.76
CA SER A 644 -26.71 -23.42 14.26
C SER A 644 -25.49 -22.85 13.54
N GLY A 645 -24.34 -23.54 13.58
CA GLY A 645 -23.09 -23.12 12.93
C GLY A 645 -22.36 -21.96 13.62
N ARG A 646 -22.82 -21.51 14.79
CA ARG A 646 -22.27 -20.33 15.51
C ARG A 646 -21.48 -20.66 16.77
N LEU A 647 -21.18 -21.95 17.01
CA LEU A 647 -20.46 -22.40 18.19
C LEU A 647 -18.95 -22.36 17.95
N ASN A 648 -18.24 -21.67 18.82
CA ASN A 648 -16.78 -21.61 18.78
C ASN A 648 -16.13 -22.78 19.54
N ALA A 649 -14.80 -22.87 19.52
CA ALA A 649 -14.06 -23.94 20.19
C ALA A 649 -14.31 -24.01 21.72
N ALA A 650 -14.55 -22.87 22.37
CA ALA A 650 -14.86 -22.82 23.80
C ALA A 650 -16.28 -23.32 24.11
N ASP A 651 -17.24 -23.03 23.22
CA ASP A 651 -18.61 -23.53 23.28
C ASP A 651 -18.61 -25.06 23.17
N LEU A 652 -17.84 -25.62 22.21
CA LEU A 652 -17.68 -27.08 22.03
C LEU A 652 -16.99 -27.77 23.22
N LEU A 653 -15.99 -27.12 23.83
CA LEU A 653 -15.28 -27.65 25.00
C LEU A 653 -16.18 -27.68 26.25
N SER A 654 -16.98 -26.64 26.44
CA SER A 654 -17.99 -26.57 27.50
C SER A 654 -19.04 -27.67 27.32
N LEU A 655 -19.46 -27.91 26.08
CA LEU A 655 -20.35 -29.00 25.71
C LEU A 655 -19.76 -30.39 25.93
N GLU A 656 -18.46 -30.56 25.74
CA GLU A 656 -17.78 -31.84 25.97
C GLU A 656 -17.67 -32.18 27.47
N LEU A 657 -17.45 -31.18 28.32
CA LEU A 657 -17.50 -31.33 29.77
C LEU A 657 -18.90 -31.72 30.25
N THR A 658 -19.94 -31.12 29.65
CA THR A 658 -21.34 -31.46 29.92
C THR A 658 -21.69 -32.86 29.39
N SER A 659 -21.29 -33.21 28.16
CA SER A 659 -21.59 -34.50 27.52
C SER A 659 -21.05 -35.72 28.27
N LYS A 660 -19.92 -35.60 28.99
CA LYS A 660 -19.39 -36.70 29.83
C LYS A 660 -20.28 -37.01 31.04
N ALA A 661 -21.10 -36.05 31.49
CA ALA A 661 -22.06 -36.27 32.57
C ALA A 661 -23.36 -36.98 32.09
N PHE A 662 -23.70 -36.86 30.79
CA PHE A 662 -25.00 -37.32 30.24
C PHE A 662 -24.92 -38.51 29.26
N GLY A 663 -23.72 -38.93 28.85
CA GLY A 663 -23.52 -39.91 27.77
C GLY A 663 -23.90 -41.37 28.09
N GLY A 664 -24.27 -41.69 29.33
CA GLY A 664 -24.63 -43.06 29.73
C GLY A 664 -26.13 -43.36 29.85
N SER A 665 -26.99 -42.35 30.02
CA SER A 665 -28.35 -42.54 30.56
C SER A 665 -29.51 -42.04 29.70
N CYS A 666 -29.31 -41.11 28.75
CA CYS A 666 -30.44 -40.38 28.13
C CYS A 666 -30.64 -40.58 26.61
N GLY A 667 -29.80 -41.35 25.91
CA GLY A 667 -30.05 -41.69 24.48
C GLY A 667 -30.11 -40.52 23.49
N LEU A 668 -29.56 -39.35 23.84
CA LEU A 668 -29.72 -38.07 23.10
C LEU A 668 -28.99 -38.02 21.74
N TYR A 669 -28.08 -38.93 21.45
CA TYR A 669 -27.38 -39.00 20.16
C TYR A 669 -27.14 -40.48 19.75
N PRO A 670 -27.02 -40.78 18.45
CA PRO A 670 -26.83 -42.15 17.99
C PRO A 670 -25.54 -42.77 18.58
N LEU A 671 -25.61 -44.03 19.02
CA LEU A 671 -24.49 -44.78 19.64
C LEU A 671 -23.20 -44.84 18.80
N LYS A 672 -23.27 -44.53 17.50
CA LYS A 672 -22.10 -44.43 16.61
C LYS A 672 -21.21 -43.20 16.85
N PHE A 673 -21.66 -42.21 17.63
CA PHE A 673 -20.91 -40.99 17.93
C PHE A 673 -20.37 -41.01 19.36
N ARG A 674 -19.19 -40.41 19.56
CA ARG A 674 -18.46 -40.49 20.85
C ARG A 674 -19.01 -39.55 21.92
N SER A 675 -19.70 -38.47 21.51
CA SER A 675 -20.26 -37.44 22.39
C SER A 675 -21.29 -36.59 21.62
N LEU A 676 -22.08 -35.80 22.35
CA LEU A 676 -23.01 -34.84 21.72
C LEU A 676 -22.26 -33.80 20.86
N ALA A 677 -21.07 -33.36 21.29
CA ALA A 677 -20.21 -32.46 20.53
C ALA A 677 -19.67 -33.09 19.24
N ASP A 678 -19.41 -34.41 19.25
CA ASP A 678 -18.98 -35.16 18.06
C ASP A 678 -20.11 -35.31 17.04
N HIS A 679 -21.35 -35.52 17.51
CA HIS A 679 -22.53 -35.53 16.65
C HIS A 679 -22.82 -34.15 16.04
N ALA A 680 -22.75 -33.08 16.85
CA ALA A 680 -22.92 -31.70 16.37
C ALA A 680 -21.83 -31.34 15.34
N ALA A 681 -20.57 -31.67 15.62
CA ALA A 681 -19.48 -31.46 14.68
C ALA A 681 -19.70 -32.21 13.36
N SER A 682 -20.21 -33.44 13.41
CA SER A 682 -20.57 -34.21 12.21
C SER A 682 -21.60 -33.49 11.35
N GLN A 683 -22.68 -32.96 11.95
CA GLN A 683 -23.69 -32.20 11.23
C GLN A 683 -23.14 -30.90 10.63
N LEU A 684 -22.34 -30.16 11.39
CA LEU A 684 -21.71 -28.93 10.91
C LEU A 684 -20.79 -29.21 9.72
N CYS A 685 -20.01 -30.30 9.76
CA CYS A 685 -19.22 -30.77 8.63
C CYS A 685 -20.12 -31.13 7.44
N SER A 686 -21.21 -31.87 7.67
CA SER A 686 -22.17 -32.24 6.63
C SER A 686 -22.90 -31.05 5.99
N THR A 687 -22.88 -29.87 6.62
CA THR A 687 -23.40 -28.62 6.05
C THR A 687 -22.31 -27.71 5.47
N HIS A 688 -21.03 -28.01 5.72
CA HIS A 688 -19.92 -27.14 5.34
C HIS A 688 -19.73 -27.16 3.81
N PRO A 689 -19.68 -26.00 3.11
CA PRO A 689 -19.64 -25.94 1.65
C PRO A 689 -18.50 -26.75 1.03
N VAL A 690 -17.31 -26.65 1.62
CA VAL A 690 -16.11 -27.41 1.22
C VAL A 690 -16.33 -28.92 1.36
N TYR A 691 -16.86 -29.41 2.48
CA TYR A 691 -17.06 -30.84 2.69
C TYR A 691 -18.16 -31.41 1.79
N VAL A 692 -19.28 -30.68 1.65
CA VAL A 692 -20.40 -31.07 0.78
C VAL A 692 -20.01 -31.09 -0.70
N GLY A 693 -19.12 -30.18 -1.13
CA GLY A 693 -18.64 -30.12 -2.51
C GLY A 693 -17.72 -31.28 -2.91
N MET A 694 -17.21 -32.06 -1.95
CA MET A 694 -16.35 -33.21 -2.21
C MET A 694 -17.15 -34.46 -2.57
N GLY A 695 -16.55 -35.33 -3.40
CA GLY A 695 -17.08 -36.67 -3.62
C GLY A 695 -17.03 -37.54 -2.35
N LEU A 696 -17.94 -38.51 -2.24
CA LEU A 696 -18.07 -39.38 -1.05
C LEU A 696 -16.77 -40.13 -0.69
N ALA A 697 -15.97 -40.51 -1.69
CA ALA A 697 -14.67 -41.15 -1.47
C ALA A 697 -13.69 -40.20 -0.75
N THR A 698 -13.59 -38.95 -1.22
CA THR A 698 -12.75 -37.89 -0.62
C THR A 698 -13.23 -37.53 0.77
N GLN A 699 -14.55 -37.44 1.00
CA GLN A 699 -15.11 -37.19 2.34
C GLN A 699 -14.71 -38.28 3.35
N LYS A 700 -14.77 -39.56 2.93
CA LYS A 700 -14.35 -40.70 3.76
C LYS A 700 -12.84 -40.68 4.01
N GLU A 701 -12.05 -40.35 3.00
CA GLU A 701 -10.59 -40.23 3.12
C GLU A 701 -10.19 -39.10 4.08
N LEU A 702 -10.77 -37.91 3.95
CA LEU A 702 -10.53 -36.80 4.87
C LEU A 702 -10.93 -37.17 6.31
N PHE A 703 -12.07 -37.83 6.49
CA PHE A 703 -12.52 -38.30 7.80
C PHE A 703 -11.54 -39.32 8.40
N ALA A 704 -11.02 -40.24 7.59
CA ALA A 704 -9.98 -41.18 8.00
C ALA A 704 -8.65 -40.48 8.36
N ASN A 705 -8.23 -39.47 7.58
CA ASN A 705 -7.05 -38.64 7.87
C ASN A 705 -7.21 -37.82 9.16
N CYS A 706 -8.46 -37.54 9.56
CA CYS A 706 -8.81 -36.94 10.84
C CYS A 706 -8.99 -38.00 11.96
N GLU A 707 -8.49 -39.23 11.77
CA GLU A 707 -8.58 -40.35 12.73
C GLU A 707 -10.02 -40.71 13.12
N GLY A 708 -10.97 -40.48 12.22
CA GLY A 708 -12.40 -40.71 12.48
C GLY A 708 -12.99 -39.78 13.54
N ASN A 709 -12.46 -38.56 13.69
CA ASN A 709 -12.89 -37.57 14.68
C ASN A 709 -13.54 -36.36 13.99
N TRP A 710 -14.85 -36.18 14.17
CA TRP A 710 -15.61 -35.11 13.52
C TRP A 710 -15.20 -33.72 14.01
N LYS A 711 -14.78 -33.59 15.27
CA LYS A 711 -14.32 -32.31 15.82
C LYS A 711 -13.00 -31.87 15.20
N ARG A 712 -12.10 -32.81 14.91
CA ARG A 712 -10.83 -32.53 14.22
C ARG A 712 -11.08 -32.15 12.77
N LEU A 713 -12.01 -32.85 12.10
CA LEU A 713 -12.41 -32.50 10.74
C LEU A 713 -13.03 -31.11 10.65
N LEU A 714 -13.94 -30.76 11.58
CA LEU A 714 -14.51 -29.42 11.64
C LEU A 714 -13.44 -28.35 11.85
N ARG A 715 -12.50 -28.58 12.78
CA ARG A 715 -11.36 -27.67 13.03
C ARG A 715 -10.48 -27.51 11.80
N PHE A 716 -10.21 -28.60 11.08
CA PHE A 716 -9.46 -28.54 9.82
C PHE A 716 -10.16 -27.64 8.79
N LEU A 717 -11.45 -27.86 8.54
CA LEU A 717 -12.22 -27.07 7.58
C LEU A 717 -12.22 -25.56 7.95
N GLN A 718 -12.48 -25.26 9.22
CA GLN A 718 -12.45 -23.89 9.74
C GLN A 718 -11.03 -23.27 9.62
N SER A 719 -9.98 -24.04 9.90
CA SER A 719 -8.59 -23.56 9.80
C SER A 719 -8.17 -23.26 8.37
N VAL A 720 -8.65 -24.02 7.38
CA VAL A 720 -8.40 -23.74 5.95
C VAL A 720 -9.00 -22.40 5.54
N GLU A 721 -10.23 -22.10 6.00
CA GLU A 721 -10.89 -20.82 5.71
C GLU A 721 -10.18 -19.66 6.44
N GLN A 722 -10.00 -19.78 7.76
CA GLN A 722 -9.42 -18.72 8.60
C GLN A 722 -7.97 -18.37 8.22
N SER A 723 -7.15 -19.35 7.83
CA SER A 723 -5.75 -19.10 7.48
C SER A 723 -5.56 -18.38 6.14
N SER A 724 -6.54 -18.48 5.23
CA SER A 724 -6.46 -17.85 3.90
C SER A 724 -7.06 -16.44 3.87
N ASP A 725 -8.01 -16.16 4.76
CA ASP A 725 -8.78 -14.91 4.77
C ASP A 725 -8.47 -14.08 6.03
N MET A 726 -9.51 -13.73 6.81
CA MET A 726 -9.39 -13.02 8.08
C MET A 726 -9.25 -14.05 9.22
N VAL A 727 -8.16 -13.93 9.98
CA VAL A 727 -7.89 -14.78 11.13
C VAL A 727 -8.56 -14.20 12.37
N GLU A 728 -9.34 -15.03 13.07
CA GLU A 728 -9.83 -14.70 14.40
C GLU A 728 -8.77 -15.05 15.45
N THR A 729 -8.22 -14.04 16.11
CA THR A 729 -7.23 -14.23 17.19
C THR A 729 -7.80 -13.76 18.52
N SER A 730 -7.16 -14.12 19.63
CA SER A 730 -7.55 -13.59 20.95
C SER A 730 -7.40 -12.07 21.09
N ALA A 731 -6.61 -11.42 20.23
CA ALA A 731 -6.44 -9.97 20.19
C ALA A 731 -7.41 -9.26 19.22
N GLY A 732 -8.22 -10.04 18.50
CA GLY A 732 -9.15 -9.55 17.48
C GLY A 732 -8.87 -10.12 16.10
N ASN A 733 -9.56 -9.57 15.10
CA ASN A 733 -9.51 -10.07 13.72
C ASN A 733 -8.31 -9.47 12.99
N MET A 734 -7.49 -10.33 12.40
CA MET A 734 -6.23 -9.94 11.76
C MET A 734 -6.07 -10.58 10.38
N GLN A 735 -5.43 -9.86 9.46
CA GLN A 735 -4.99 -10.41 8.16
C GLN A 735 -3.67 -9.78 7.77
N ILE A 736 -2.72 -10.58 7.29
CA ILE A 736 -1.42 -10.10 6.78
C ILE A 736 -1.26 -10.38 5.30
N THR A 737 -0.66 -9.45 4.57
CA THR A 737 -0.25 -9.66 3.19
C THR A 737 1.04 -8.90 2.89
N THR A 738 2.02 -9.59 2.33
CA THR A 738 3.34 -9.02 2.00
C THR A 738 3.47 -8.78 0.51
N GLY A 739 3.87 -7.55 0.14
CA GLY A 739 4.27 -7.18 -1.21
C GLY A 739 5.75 -7.45 -1.49
N ARG A 740 6.32 -6.74 -2.47
CA ARG A 740 7.75 -6.90 -2.81
C ARG A 740 8.68 -6.30 -1.75
N TYR A 741 8.37 -5.10 -1.27
CA TYR A 741 9.17 -4.35 -0.29
C TYR A 741 8.30 -3.68 0.78
N HIS A 742 7.07 -4.16 0.97
CA HIS A 742 6.13 -3.63 1.92
C HIS A 742 5.22 -4.73 2.47
N THR A 743 4.54 -4.42 3.56
CA THR A 743 3.55 -5.30 4.18
C THR A 743 2.29 -4.50 4.50
N LEU A 744 1.14 -5.13 4.25
CA LEU A 744 -0.17 -4.66 4.68
C LEU A 744 -0.67 -5.56 5.81
N LEU A 745 -1.27 -4.95 6.82
CA LEU A 745 -1.87 -5.62 7.96
C LEU A 745 -3.25 -5.06 8.22
N ILE A 746 -4.25 -5.92 8.33
CA ILE A 746 -5.55 -5.58 8.92
C ILE A 746 -5.51 -5.99 10.40
N ASN A 747 -5.95 -5.09 11.29
CA ASN A 747 -6.21 -5.38 12.69
C ASN A 747 -7.50 -4.66 13.13
N ASN A 748 -8.54 -5.43 13.47
CA ASN A 748 -9.86 -4.94 13.90
C ASN A 748 -10.41 -3.86 12.95
N SER A 749 -10.47 -4.18 11.65
CA SER A 749 -10.96 -3.33 10.56
C SER A 749 -10.12 -2.09 10.23
N LYS A 750 -9.01 -1.83 10.92
CA LYS A 750 -8.00 -0.84 10.53
C LYS A 750 -6.91 -1.48 9.71
N VAL A 751 -6.46 -0.79 8.66
CA VAL A 751 -5.35 -1.25 7.81
C VAL A 751 -4.11 -0.44 8.12
N TYR A 752 -2.98 -1.13 8.23
CA TYR A 752 -1.66 -0.57 8.44
C TYR A 752 -0.75 -0.99 7.29
N SER A 753 0.19 -0.13 6.91
CA SER A 753 1.26 -0.47 5.98
C SER A 753 2.63 -0.12 6.58
N CYS A 754 3.65 -0.88 6.19
CA CYS A 754 5.05 -0.60 6.44
C CYS A 754 5.90 -1.01 5.24
N GLY A 755 7.13 -0.54 5.15
CA GLY A 755 8.03 -0.79 4.03
C GLY A 755 8.30 0.45 3.19
N ALA A 756 8.80 0.25 1.96
CA ALA A 756 9.13 1.34 1.05
C ALA A 756 8.22 1.37 -0.18
N SER A 757 7.94 2.57 -0.69
CA SER A 757 7.24 2.79 -1.94
C SER A 757 7.74 4.04 -2.65
N LEU A 758 7.93 3.94 -3.96
CA LEU A 758 8.15 5.09 -4.85
C LEU A 758 6.91 5.40 -5.72
N SER A 759 5.90 4.55 -5.65
CA SER A 759 4.72 4.57 -6.54
C SER A 759 3.38 4.63 -5.80
N GLY A 760 3.38 4.80 -4.47
CA GLY A 760 2.14 4.94 -3.68
C GLY A 760 1.56 3.63 -3.13
N VAL A 761 2.27 2.50 -3.20
CA VAL A 761 1.80 1.18 -2.70
C VAL A 761 1.54 1.14 -1.18
N LEU A 762 2.08 2.12 -0.42
CA LEU A 762 1.86 2.27 1.02
C LEU A 762 0.56 3.03 1.37
N ALA A 763 -0.06 3.71 0.41
CA ALA A 763 -1.32 4.43 0.57
C ALA A 763 -1.31 5.67 1.51
N HIS A 764 -0.15 6.31 1.73
CA HIS A 764 0.01 7.47 2.63
C HIS A 764 0.26 8.82 1.95
N GLY A 765 -0.05 8.96 0.65
CA GLY A 765 0.22 10.17 -0.11
C GLY A 765 1.64 10.24 -0.70
N PRO A 766 1.93 11.23 -1.58
CA PRO A 766 3.17 11.29 -2.37
C PRO A 766 4.42 11.63 -1.56
N GLU A 767 4.26 12.24 -0.38
CA GLU A 767 5.35 12.59 0.53
C GLU A 767 5.96 11.35 1.22
N THR A 768 5.19 10.26 1.32
CA THR A 768 5.56 9.08 2.09
C THR A 768 6.21 8.03 1.20
N THR A 769 7.55 8.01 1.19
CA THR A 769 8.33 7.04 0.41
C THR A 769 8.73 5.79 1.21
N GLN A 770 8.67 5.85 2.54
CA GLN A 770 8.94 4.72 3.42
C GLN A 770 8.21 4.87 4.75
N CYS A 771 7.66 3.77 5.26
CA CYS A 771 7.04 3.64 6.58
C CYS A 771 7.85 2.65 7.41
N VAL A 772 8.60 3.17 8.38
CA VAL A 772 9.52 2.37 9.19
C VAL A 772 8.80 1.48 10.21
N ALA A 773 7.63 1.93 10.65
CA ALA A 773 6.69 1.17 11.48
C ALA A 773 5.34 1.00 10.77
N PHE A 774 4.55 0.03 11.22
CA PHE A 774 3.16 -0.15 10.77
C PHE A 774 2.34 1.11 11.03
N THR A 775 2.02 1.82 9.96
CA THR A 775 1.34 3.12 9.98
C THR A 775 -0.08 2.97 9.45
N PRO A 776 -1.12 3.51 10.11
CA PRO A 776 -2.50 3.34 9.71
C PRO A 776 -2.81 4.09 8.40
N ILE A 777 -3.43 3.39 7.44
CA ILE A 777 -3.83 3.95 6.15
C ILE A 777 -5.12 4.75 6.31
N GLU A 778 -5.17 5.93 5.69
CA GLU A 778 -6.36 6.77 5.64
C GLU A 778 -7.17 6.45 4.39
N PHE A 779 -8.43 6.06 4.58
CA PHE A 779 -9.39 5.81 3.50
C PHE A 779 -10.34 7.01 3.33
N PRO A 780 -10.81 7.28 2.11
CA PRO A 780 -11.69 8.43 1.81
C PRO A 780 -13.06 8.38 2.51
N CYS A 781 -13.51 7.22 2.97
CA CYS A 781 -14.72 7.03 3.78
C CYS A 781 -14.40 6.16 5.00
N SER A 782 -15.34 5.97 5.94
CA SER A 782 -15.23 5.01 7.06
C SER A 782 -15.25 3.56 6.56
N ALA A 783 -14.21 3.20 5.81
CA ALA A 783 -14.12 1.97 5.05
C ALA A 783 -13.69 0.82 5.95
N GLN A 784 -14.54 -0.20 6.08
CA GLN A 784 -14.18 -1.45 6.76
C GLN A 784 -13.57 -2.40 5.73
N VAL A 785 -12.25 -2.57 5.77
CA VAL A 785 -11.53 -3.44 4.82
C VAL A 785 -11.67 -4.90 5.23
N ALA A 786 -12.09 -5.74 4.29
CA ALA A 786 -12.29 -7.18 4.45
C ALA A 786 -11.12 -8.02 3.89
N GLN A 787 -10.47 -7.55 2.82
CA GLN A 787 -9.32 -8.23 2.22
C GLN A 787 -8.31 -7.25 1.65
N VAL A 788 -7.02 -7.56 1.77
CA VAL A 788 -5.92 -6.79 1.17
C VAL A 788 -5.07 -7.61 0.20
N SER A 789 -4.55 -6.97 -0.84
CA SER A 789 -3.61 -7.51 -1.81
C SER A 789 -2.42 -6.58 -1.96
N ALA A 790 -1.20 -7.13 -2.00
CA ALA A 790 0.03 -6.34 -2.09
C ALA A 790 1.00 -6.94 -3.12
N THR A 791 1.55 -6.10 -4.02
CA THR A 791 2.55 -6.54 -5.00
C THR A 791 3.79 -5.66 -5.00
N GLN A 792 4.46 -5.53 -6.14
CA GLN A 792 5.54 -4.58 -6.33
C GLN A 792 5.01 -3.19 -6.69
N ASN A 793 4.04 -3.14 -7.60
CA ASN A 793 3.68 -1.91 -8.29
C ASN A 793 2.44 -1.25 -7.67
N HIS A 794 1.53 -2.04 -7.09
CA HIS A 794 0.29 -1.54 -6.50
C HIS A 794 -0.21 -2.41 -5.35
N SER A 795 -1.16 -1.85 -4.61
CA SER A 795 -1.89 -2.47 -3.52
C SER A 795 -3.40 -2.33 -3.80
N ALA A 796 -4.18 -3.31 -3.33
CA ALA A 796 -5.62 -3.32 -3.50
C ALA A 796 -6.32 -3.70 -2.19
N PHE A 797 -7.53 -3.16 -2.00
CA PHE A 797 -8.32 -3.28 -0.79
C PHE A 797 -9.77 -3.59 -1.17
N VAL A 798 -10.33 -4.65 -0.62
CA VAL A 798 -11.75 -4.99 -0.75
C VAL A 798 -12.45 -4.60 0.54
N LEU A 799 -13.51 -3.80 0.44
CA LEU A 799 -14.32 -3.39 1.58
C LEU A 799 -15.36 -4.47 1.94
N GLN A 800 -15.90 -4.41 3.16
CA GLN A 800 -17.06 -5.22 3.56
C GLN A 800 -18.32 -4.93 2.72
N SER A 801 -18.42 -3.76 2.09
CA SER A 801 -19.46 -3.48 1.09
C SER A 801 -19.27 -4.30 -0.19
N GLY A 802 -18.05 -4.76 -0.46
CA GLY A 802 -17.63 -5.40 -1.70
C GLY A 802 -16.99 -4.42 -2.69
N GLU A 803 -16.94 -3.13 -2.39
CA GLU A 803 -16.23 -2.15 -3.22
C GLU A 803 -14.71 -2.36 -3.17
N VAL A 804 -14.03 -2.01 -4.25
CA VAL A 804 -12.58 -2.20 -4.40
C VAL A 804 -11.88 -0.86 -4.54
N LEU A 805 -10.87 -0.64 -3.70
CA LEU A 805 -9.96 0.49 -3.82
C LEU A 805 -8.56 -0.01 -4.22
N THR A 806 -7.87 0.77 -5.05
CA THR A 806 -6.49 0.48 -5.47
C THR A 806 -5.60 1.71 -5.28
N CYS A 807 -4.32 1.49 -5.09
CA CYS A 807 -3.29 2.54 -5.07
C CYS A 807 -1.94 1.97 -5.53
N GLY A 808 -1.08 2.79 -6.12
CA GLY A 808 0.17 2.36 -6.71
C GLY A 808 0.45 2.97 -8.07
N ASP A 809 1.42 2.38 -8.76
CA ASP A 809 1.69 2.65 -10.16
C ASP A 809 0.49 2.21 -11.01
N ASN A 810 0.01 3.09 -11.89
CA ASN A 810 -1.04 2.79 -12.84
C ASN A 810 -0.59 2.98 -14.30
N SER A 811 0.71 3.07 -14.57
CA SER A 811 1.27 3.23 -15.92
C SER A 811 0.84 2.12 -16.90
N SER A 812 0.60 0.91 -16.37
CA SER A 812 0.12 -0.25 -17.13
C SER A 812 -1.38 -0.53 -16.93
N TYR A 813 -2.17 0.43 -16.45
CA TYR A 813 -3.59 0.27 -16.08
C TYR A 813 -3.89 -0.77 -14.97
N CYS A 814 -2.87 -1.22 -14.25
CA CYS A 814 -3.01 -2.30 -13.28
C CYS A 814 -3.83 -1.94 -12.04
N CYS A 815 -3.99 -0.64 -11.73
CA CYS A 815 -4.93 -0.21 -10.68
C CYS A 815 -6.39 -0.16 -11.15
N GLY A 816 -6.67 -0.36 -12.45
CA GLY A 816 -8.03 -0.38 -13.00
C GLY A 816 -8.66 1.00 -13.22
N HIS A 817 -7.82 2.03 -13.37
CA HIS A 817 -8.25 3.39 -13.70
C HIS A 817 -7.72 3.82 -15.06
N LEU A 818 -8.51 4.65 -15.77
CA LEU A 818 -8.15 5.17 -17.10
C LEU A 818 -6.95 6.13 -17.08
N ASP A 819 -6.71 6.84 -15.98
CA ASP A 819 -5.63 7.82 -15.85
C ASP A 819 -4.30 7.13 -15.49
N THR A 820 -3.35 7.18 -16.42
CA THR A 820 -1.99 6.60 -16.29
C THR A 820 -0.90 7.64 -16.10
N SER A 821 -1.26 8.94 -16.05
CA SER A 821 -0.29 10.04 -16.06
C SER A 821 0.54 10.12 -14.77
N ARG A 822 0.01 9.62 -13.65
CA ARG A 822 0.62 9.69 -12.32
C ARG A 822 0.29 8.47 -11.46
N PRO A 823 1.18 8.08 -10.54
CA PRO A 823 0.87 7.07 -9.54
C PRO A 823 -0.25 7.54 -8.58
N ILE A 824 -1.00 6.57 -8.06
CA ILE A 824 -2.12 6.77 -7.14
C ILE A 824 -1.60 6.56 -5.72
N PHE A 825 -1.40 7.65 -4.97
CA PHE A 825 -0.77 7.59 -3.65
C PHE A 825 -1.72 7.37 -2.48
N ARG A 826 -3.03 7.42 -2.71
CA ARG A 826 -4.08 7.17 -1.70
C ARG A 826 -5.14 6.23 -2.30
N PRO A 827 -5.79 5.36 -1.51
CA PRO A 827 -6.74 4.38 -2.02
C PRO A 827 -7.85 5.07 -2.83
N LYS A 828 -8.00 4.68 -4.09
CA LYS A 828 -8.98 5.24 -5.03
C LYS A 828 -9.98 4.17 -5.45
N LEU A 829 -11.27 4.51 -5.48
CA LEU A 829 -12.34 3.58 -5.82
C LEU A 829 -12.26 3.19 -7.31
N VAL A 830 -12.31 1.89 -7.60
CA VAL A 830 -12.36 1.38 -8.97
C VAL A 830 -13.79 1.47 -9.50
N GLU A 831 -14.14 2.63 -10.06
CA GLU A 831 -15.51 2.96 -10.50
C GLU A 831 -16.13 1.93 -11.46
N ALA A 832 -15.30 1.30 -12.31
CA ALA A 832 -15.77 0.29 -13.26
C ALA A 832 -16.35 -0.98 -12.59
N LEU A 833 -16.06 -1.22 -11.31
CA LEU A 833 -16.61 -2.34 -10.52
C LEU A 833 -17.79 -1.92 -9.63
N LYS A 834 -18.25 -0.68 -9.73
CA LYS A 834 -19.38 -0.20 -8.94
C LYS A 834 -20.63 -1.03 -9.23
N GLY A 835 -21.28 -1.52 -8.17
CA GLY A 835 -22.43 -2.44 -8.27
C GLY A 835 -22.06 -3.92 -8.43
N THR A 836 -20.77 -4.26 -8.55
CA THR A 836 -20.29 -5.65 -8.57
C THR A 836 -19.53 -5.94 -7.27
N PRO A 837 -20.17 -6.47 -6.22
CA PRO A 837 -19.50 -6.65 -4.93
C PRO A 837 -18.43 -7.74 -5.03
N CYS A 838 -17.19 -7.37 -4.75
CA CYS A 838 -16.04 -8.26 -4.68
C CYS A 838 -15.85 -8.90 -3.31
N LYS A 839 -15.16 -10.04 -3.30
CA LYS A 839 -14.70 -10.74 -2.08
C LYS A 839 -13.18 -10.86 -2.00
N GLN A 840 -12.50 -10.90 -3.15
CA GLN A 840 -11.05 -11.09 -3.21
C GLN A 840 -10.46 -10.31 -4.38
N VAL A 841 -9.26 -9.76 -4.18
CA VAL A 841 -8.41 -9.20 -5.23
C VAL A 841 -7.02 -9.82 -5.15
N ALA A 842 -6.50 -10.18 -6.32
CA ALA A 842 -5.14 -10.67 -6.50
C ALA A 842 -4.41 -9.76 -7.48
N ALA A 843 -3.46 -9.00 -6.97
CA ALA A 843 -2.65 -8.09 -7.75
C ALA A 843 -1.46 -8.87 -8.36
N GLY A 844 -1.17 -8.64 -9.64
CA GLY A 844 0.00 -9.14 -10.37
C GLY A 844 1.10 -8.08 -10.48
N LEU A 845 2.09 -8.29 -11.35
CA LEU A 845 3.14 -7.27 -11.55
C LEU A 845 2.59 -6.03 -12.28
N HIS A 846 1.97 -6.24 -13.44
CA HIS A 846 1.42 -5.16 -14.29
C HIS A 846 -0.09 -5.36 -14.58
N PHE A 847 -0.79 -6.14 -13.77
CA PHE A 847 -2.22 -6.42 -13.94
C PHE A 847 -2.88 -6.74 -12.60
N THR A 848 -4.21 -6.75 -12.56
CA THR A 848 -5.01 -7.12 -11.39
C THR A 848 -6.17 -8.03 -11.76
N VAL A 849 -6.47 -8.99 -10.89
CA VAL A 849 -7.61 -9.90 -10.98
C VAL A 849 -8.55 -9.65 -9.81
N PHE A 850 -9.83 -9.48 -10.10
CA PHE A 850 -10.89 -9.22 -9.12
C PHE A 850 -11.89 -10.38 -9.15
N LEU A 851 -12.29 -10.84 -7.97
CA LEU A 851 -13.25 -11.93 -7.81
C LEU A 851 -14.52 -11.41 -7.11
N SER A 852 -15.65 -11.49 -7.81
CA SER A 852 -16.96 -11.12 -7.27
C SER A 852 -17.46 -12.13 -6.23
N ARG A 853 -18.41 -11.72 -5.39
CA ARG A 853 -19.11 -12.62 -4.45
C ARG A 853 -19.88 -13.72 -5.15
N GLU A 854 -20.33 -13.46 -6.37
CA GLU A 854 -21.02 -14.43 -7.24
C GLU A 854 -20.06 -15.43 -7.91
N GLY A 855 -18.74 -15.21 -7.79
CA GLY A 855 -17.72 -16.08 -8.38
C GLY A 855 -17.35 -15.72 -9.82
N ARG A 856 -17.65 -14.50 -10.26
CA ARG A 856 -17.23 -13.96 -11.57
C ARG A 856 -15.86 -13.31 -11.45
N VAL A 857 -15.04 -13.45 -12.49
CA VAL A 857 -13.65 -12.94 -12.51
C VAL A 857 -13.54 -11.77 -13.48
N PHE A 858 -12.94 -10.69 -13.02
CA PHE A 858 -12.63 -9.50 -13.82
C PHE A 858 -11.13 -9.26 -13.83
N THR A 859 -10.59 -8.78 -14.94
CA THR A 859 -9.15 -8.51 -15.10
C THR A 859 -8.90 -7.15 -15.74
N CYS A 860 -7.82 -6.47 -15.34
CA CYS A 860 -7.34 -5.24 -15.97
C CYS A 860 -5.81 -5.13 -15.91
N GLY A 861 -5.24 -4.29 -16.76
CA GLY A 861 -3.82 -4.00 -16.83
C GLY A 861 -3.18 -4.46 -18.13
N SER A 862 -1.89 -4.80 -18.06
CA SER A 862 -1.12 -5.32 -19.20
C SER A 862 -1.46 -6.77 -19.51
N ASN A 863 -1.51 -7.12 -20.79
CA ASN A 863 -1.89 -8.45 -21.29
C ASN A 863 -0.88 -9.06 -22.29
N THR A 864 0.39 -8.65 -22.22
CA THR A 864 1.43 -9.07 -23.17
C THR A 864 1.63 -10.58 -23.33
N HIS A 865 1.25 -11.37 -22.33
CA HIS A 865 1.38 -12.84 -22.29
C HIS A 865 0.01 -13.53 -22.10
N GLY A 866 -1.11 -12.82 -22.29
CA GLY A 866 -2.44 -13.40 -22.06
C GLY A 866 -2.89 -13.48 -20.61
N GLN A 867 -2.19 -12.81 -19.68
CA GLN A 867 -2.46 -12.86 -18.23
C GLN A 867 -3.82 -12.30 -17.81
N LEU A 868 -4.57 -11.67 -18.71
CA LEU A 868 -5.94 -11.23 -18.47
C LEU A 868 -7.00 -12.28 -18.87
N GLY A 869 -6.63 -13.30 -19.65
CA GLY A 869 -7.49 -14.45 -19.94
C GLY A 869 -8.59 -14.21 -20.98
N HIS A 870 -8.47 -13.18 -21.82
CA HIS A 870 -9.50 -12.82 -22.81
C HIS A 870 -9.33 -13.50 -24.18
N GLY A 871 -8.35 -14.38 -24.36
CA GLY A 871 -8.04 -15.01 -25.65
C GLY A 871 -7.27 -14.09 -26.61
N ASP A 872 -6.73 -12.99 -26.11
CA ASP A 872 -5.94 -12.00 -26.85
C ASP A 872 -4.77 -11.51 -26.00
N THR A 873 -3.93 -10.65 -26.58
CA THR A 873 -2.81 -9.97 -25.89
C THR A 873 -3.06 -8.47 -25.69
N LEU A 874 -4.33 -8.04 -25.68
CA LEU A 874 -4.71 -6.64 -25.59
C LEU A 874 -4.86 -6.20 -24.12
N ASP A 875 -4.19 -5.10 -23.78
CA ASP A 875 -4.32 -4.46 -22.48
C ASP A 875 -5.77 -4.03 -22.20
N ARG A 876 -6.16 -4.05 -20.92
CA ARG A 876 -7.50 -3.63 -20.49
C ARG A 876 -7.39 -2.47 -19.49
N PRO A 877 -7.80 -1.25 -19.87
CA PRO A 877 -7.60 -0.08 -19.03
C PRO A 877 -8.52 -0.04 -17.81
N VAL A 878 -9.61 -0.81 -17.85
CA VAL A 878 -10.57 -1.00 -16.76
C VAL A 878 -10.92 -2.49 -16.62
N PRO A 879 -11.35 -2.94 -15.43
CA PRO A 879 -11.78 -4.32 -15.19
C PRO A 879 -12.80 -4.81 -16.22
N LYS A 880 -12.47 -5.91 -16.91
CA LYS A 880 -13.34 -6.60 -17.87
C LYS A 880 -13.59 -8.03 -17.41
N ALA A 881 -14.82 -8.51 -17.54
CA ALA A 881 -15.18 -9.89 -17.18
C ALA A 881 -14.45 -10.91 -18.08
N VAL A 882 -13.96 -12.00 -17.48
CA VAL A 882 -13.38 -13.15 -18.17
C VAL A 882 -14.48 -14.15 -18.48
N GLU A 883 -15.19 -13.93 -19.59
CA GLU A 883 -16.40 -14.68 -19.97
C GLU A 883 -16.21 -16.20 -20.01
N PHE A 884 -15.02 -16.67 -20.38
CA PHE A 884 -14.71 -18.10 -20.37
C PHE A 884 -14.89 -18.73 -18.99
N LEU A 885 -14.48 -18.04 -17.92
CA LEU A 885 -14.62 -18.55 -16.55
C LEU A 885 -16.09 -18.59 -16.09
N ASP A 886 -16.92 -17.65 -16.57
CA ASP A 886 -18.36 -17.66 -16.29
C ASP A 886 -19.03 -18.93 -16.86
N SER A 887 -18.49 -19.52 -17.94
CA SER A 887 -19.03 -20.72 -18.58
C SER A 887 -18.67 -22.04 -17.88
N VAL A 888 -17.58 -22.08 -17.10
CA VAL A 888 -17.09 -23.31 -16.46
C VAL A 888 -17.56 -23.46 -15.01
N GLY A 889 -18.02 -22.37 -14.39
CA GLY A 889 -18.65 -22.36 -13.06
C GLY A 889 -18.05 -21.32 -12.10
N PRO A 890 -18.70 -21.09 -10.94
CA PRO A 890 -18.30 -20.04 -10.01
C PRO A 890 -16.87 -20.24 -9.46
N VAL A 891 -16.05 -19.19 -9.54
CA VAL A 891 -14.69 -19.17 -8.99
C VAL A 891 -14.75 -18.88 -7.48
N VAL A 892 -14.01 -19.67 -6.69
CA VAL A 892 -13.95 -19.55 -5.23
C VAL A 892 -12.67 -18.86 -4.75
N GLN A 893 -11.57 -18.96 -5.50
CA GLN A 893 -10.30 -18.33 -5.17
C GLN A 893 -9.52 -17.96 -6.44
N ILE A 894 -8.82 -16.83 -6.40
CA ILE A 894 -7.83 -16.40 -7.40
C ILE A 894 -6.44 -16.24 -6.76
N ALA A 895 -5.39 -16.51 -7.52
CA ALA A 895 -4.00 -16.21 -7.15
C ALA A 895 -3.19 -15.79 -8.38
N THR A 896 -2.25 -14.87 -8.18
CA THR A 896 -1.46 -14.26 -9.25
C THR A 896 0.03 -14.41 -9.01
N GLY A 897 0.75 -14.89 -10.03
CA GLY A 897 2.19 -14.73 -10.12
C GLY A 897 2.56 -13.38 -10.75
N PRO A 898 3.81 -13.19 -11.21
CA PRO A 898 4.22 -11.97 -11.87
C PRO A 898 3.40 -11.67 -13.14
N SER A 899 3.16 -12.70 -13.96
CA SER A 899 2.52 -12.60 -15.27
C SER A 899 1.60 -13.79 -15.59
N TYR A 900 1.06 -14.48 -14.58
CA TYR A 900 0.12 -15.59 -14.76
C TYR A 900 -0.91 -15.65 -13.62
N VAL A 901 -2.01 -16.35 -13.87
CA VAL A 901 -3.15 -16.47 -12.95
C VAL A 901 -3.48 -17.94 -12.72
N LEU A 902 -3.87 -18.25 -11.48
CA LEU A 902 -4.53 -19.49 -11.11
C LEU A 902 -5.93 -19.15 -10.56
N ALA A 903 -6.95 -19.81 -11.08
CA ALA A 903 -8.34 -19.67 -10.64
C ALA A 903 -8.88 -21.03 -10.22
N VAL A 904 -9.44 -21.12 -9.01
CA VAL A 904 -10.04 -22.34 -8.46
C VAL A 904 -11.55 -22.19 -8.52
N THR A 905 -12.24 -23.12 -9.17
CA THR A 905 -13.69 -23.17 -9.26
C THR A 905 -14.31 -23.93 -8.09
N LYS A 906 -15.62 -23.76 -7.85
CA LYS A 906 -16.34 -24.38 -6.73
C LYS A 906 -16.30 -25.91 -6.73
N ASP A 907 -16.14 -26.54 -7.90
CA ASP A 907 -15.97 -27.99 -8.05
C ASP A 907 -14.53 -28.48 -7.77
N GLY A 908 -13.60 -27.57 -7.44
CA GLY A 908 -12.20 -27.85 -7.14
C GLY A 908 -11.30 -27.98 -8.37
N SER A 909 -11.81 -27.67 -9.57
CA SER A 909 -10.98 -27.56 -10.78
C SER A 909 -10.09 -26.32 -10.71
N VAL A 910 -8.88 -26.41 -11.29
CA VAL A 910 -7.92 -25.28 -11.36
C VAL A 910 -7.71 -24.90 -12.81
N TYR A 911 -7.92 -23.63 -13.12
CA TYR A 911 -7.66 -23.02 -14.42
C TYR A 911 -6.44 -22.10 -14.31
N SER A 912 -5.60 -22.11 -15.33
CA SER A 912 -4.40 -21.29 -15.43
C SER A 912 -4.32 -20.59 -16.79
N PHE A 913 -3.80 -19.37 -16.80
CA PHE A 913 -3.57 -18.55 -18.00
C PHE A 913 -2.52 -17.48 -17.74
N GLY A 914 -2.00 -16.87 -18.81
CA GLY A 914 -0.86 -15.96 -18.81
C GLY A 914 0.43 -16.65 -19.23
N SER A 915 1.57 -16.20 -18.70
CA SER A 915 2.86 -16.69 -19.17
C SER A 915 3.14 -18.14 -18.78
N GLY A 916 3.55 -18.95 -19.75
CA GLY A 916 4.01 -20.34 -19.57
C GLY A 916 5.41 -20.46 -19.00
N SER A 917 6.12 -19.35 -18.84
CA SER A 917 7.47 -19.30 -18.28
C SER A 917 7.57 -20.07 -16.96
N SER A 918 8.71 -20.75 -16.76
CA SER A 918 8.98 -21.53 -15.54
C SER A 918 8.00 -22.69 -15.26
N PHE A 919 7.14 -23.08 -16.21
CA PHE A 919 6.14 -24.14 -16.09
C PHE A 919 5.04 -23.85 -15.04
N CYS A 920 4.85 -22.59 -14.64
CA CYS A 920 3.92 -22.24 -13.55
C CYS A 920 2.44 -22.51 -13.88
N LEU A 921 2.09 -22.61 -15.17
CA LEU A 921 0.74 -23.00 -15.60
C LEU A 921 0.44 -24.49 -15.36
N GLY A 922 1.46 -25.34 -15.17
CA GLY A 922 1.26 -26.75 -14.79
C GLY A 922 0.71 -27.65 -15.90
N HIS A 923 0.76 -27.22 -17.17
CA HIS A 923 0.33 -27.99 -18.33
C HIS A 923 1.41 -28.94 -18.89
N GLY A 924 2.65 -28.86 -18.40
CA GLY A 924 3.79 -29.62 -18.93
C GLY A 924 4.58 -28.90 -20.02
N GLU A 925 4.13 -27.72 -20.43
CA GLU A 925 4.72 -26.89 -21.49
C GLU A 925 4.96 -25.46 -20.99
N GLN A 926 5.77 -24.69 -21.74
CA GLN A 926 6.10 -23.30 -21.42
C GLN A 926 5.43 -22.28 -22.34
N GLN A 927 4.43 -22.71 -23.10
CA GLN A 927 3.66 -21.82 -23.96
C GLN A 927 2.73 -20.94 -23.11
N ASP A 928 2.58 -19.69 -23.54
CA ASP A 928 1.64 -18.76 -22.94
C ASP A 928 0.20 -19.19 -23.27
N GLU A 929 -0.69 -19.07 -22.29
CA GLU A 929 -2.09 -19.43 -22.42
C GLU A 929 -2.94 -18.16 -22.39
N LEU A 930 -3.47 -17.77 -23.54
CA LEU A 930 -4.24 -16.52 -23.68
C LEU A 930 -5.67 -16.62 -23.12
N GLN A 931 -6.17 -17.84 -22.97
CA GLN A 931 -7.49 -18.14 -22.40
C GLN A 931 -7.33 -19.14 -21.24
N PRO A 932 -8.17 -19.07 -20.20
CA PRO A 932 -8.10 -19.99 -19.07
C PRO A 932 -8.15 -21.46 -19.51
N ARG A 933 -7.11 -22.23 -19.17
CA ARG A 933 -7.00 -23.66 -19.47
C ARG A 933 -6.99 -24.47 -18.18
N VAL A 934 -7.76 -25.56 -18.15
CA VAL A 934 -7.83 -26.43 -16.97
C VAL A 934 -6.56 -27.27 -16.81
N ILE A 935 -6.05 -27.36 -15.58
CA ILE A 935 -4.89 -28.20 -15.25
C ILE A 935 -5.33 -29.68 -15.18
N GLN A 936 -5.10 -30.38 -16.28
CA GLN A 936 -5.53 -31.78 -16.45
C GLN A 936 -4.95 -32.74 -15.42
N ALA A 937 -3.78 -32.44 -14.85
CA ALA A 937 -3.14 -33.27 -13.82
C ALA A 937 -4.02 -33.45 -12.57
N PHE A 938 -4.82 -32.43 -12.20
CA PHE A 938 -5.79 -32.52 -11.11
C PHE A 938 -7.12 -33.12 -11.59
N LYS A 939 -7.68 -32.58 -12.69
CA LYS A 939 -9.00 -32.96 -13.19
C LYS A 939 -9.11 -34.45 -13.53
N ARG A 940 -8.11 -35.01 -14.24
CA ARG A 940 -8.11 -36.45 -14.60
C ARG A 940 -8.02 -37.38 -13.40
N LYS A 941 -7.44 -36.90 -12.29
CA LYS A 941 -7.30 -37.66 -11.04
C LYS A 941 -8.44 -37.41 -10.05
N GLY A 942 -9.40 -36.56 -10.38
CA GLY A 942 -10.49 -36.18 -9.48
C GLY A 942 -10.01 -35.49 -8.20
N ILE A 943 -8.87 -34.78 -8.25
CA ILE A 943 -8.32 -34.07 -7.09
C ILE A 943 -9.07 -32.75 -6.93
N HIS A 944 -9.77 -32.58 -5.82
CA HIS A 944 -10.52 -31.37 -5.52
C HIS A 944 -9.64 -30.38 -4.75
N ILE A 945 -9.23 -29.31 -5.44
CA ILE A 945 -8.32 -28.28 -4.91
C ILE A 945 -9.10 -27.22 -4.12
N LEU A 946 -8.62 -26.90 -2.92
CA LEU A 946 -9.21 -25.87 -2.05
C LEU A 946 -8.51 -24.53 -2.17
N ARG A 947 -7.18 -24.55 -2.24
CA ARG A 947 -6.36 -23.33 -2.27
C ARG A 947 -5.18 -23.45 -3.21
N VAL A 948 -4.80 -22.34 -3.81
CA VAL A 948 -3.58 -22.17 -4.60
C VAL A 948 -2.80 -20.95 -4.12
N SER A 949 -1.48 -20.99 -4.27
CA SER A 949 -0.58 -19.85 -4.13
C SER A 949 0.36 -19.81 -5.33
N ALA A 950 0.46 -18.64 -5.96
CA ALA A 950 1.31 -18.41 -7.11
C ALA A 950 2.58 -17.67 -6.69
N GLY A 951 3.74 -18.31 -6.88
CA GLY A 951 5.06 -17.72 -6.71
C GLY A 951 5.63 -17.17 -8.01
N ASP A 952 6.85 -16.63 -7.94
CA ASP A 952 7.50 -15.98 -9.09
C ASP A 952 7.92 -17.00 -10.16
N GLU A 953 8.42 -18.16 -9.72
CA GLU A 953 8.98 -19.21 -10.58
C GLU A 953 8.34 -20.59 -10.33
N HIS A 954 7.37 -20.68 -9.41
CA HIS A 954 6.69 -21.92 -9.04
C HIS A 954 5.28 -21.65 -8.49
N ALA A 955 4.48 -22.70 -8.41
CA ALA A 955 3.13 -22.65 -7.86
C ALA A 955 2.87 -23.82 -6.91
N VAL A 956 1.92 -23.60 -6.00
CA VAL A 956 1.58 -24.55 -4.93
C VAL A 956 0.06 -24.65 -4.83
N ALA A 957 -0.44 -25.86 -4.63
CA ALA A 957 -1.85 -26.13 -4.40
C ALA A 957 -2.05 -26.98 -3.14
N LEU A 958 -3.20 -26.78 -2.50
CA LEU A 958 -3.69 -27.51 -1.35
C LEU A 958 -5.02 -28.17 -1.73
N ASP A 959 -5.10 -29.49 -1.59
CA ASP A 959 -6.33 -30.23 -1.83
C ASP A 959 -7.23 -30.34 -0.59
N SER A 960 -8.41 -30.88 -0.81
CA SER A 960 -9.43 -31.14 0.20
C SER A 960 -9.05 -32.11 1.30
N ASN A 961 -8.03 -32.95 1.07
CA ASN A 961 -7.51 -33.92 2.02
C ASN A 961 -6.32 -33.38 2.82
N GLY A 962 -5.96 -32.11 2.65
CA GLY A 962 -4.81 -31.49 3.32
C GLY A 962 -3.47 -31.81 2.65
N ARG A 963 -3.46 -32.33 1.42
CA ARG A 963 -2.24 -32.66 0.67
C ARG A 963 -1.75 -31.45 -0.12
N VAL A 964 -0.44 -31.32 -0.19
CA VAL A 964 0.24 -30.22 -0.89
C VAL A 964 0.83 -30.70 -2.20
N TYR A 965 0.64 -29.91 -3.25
CA TYR A 965 1.20 -30.13 -4.57
C TYR A 965 2.05 -28.94 -4.99
N THR A 966 3.21 -29.19 -5.56
CA THR A 966 4.19 -28.17 -5.97
C THR A 966 4.63 -28.41 -7.41
N TRP A 967 4.76 -27.34 -8.20
CA TRP A 967 5.30 -27.40 -9.57
C TRP A 967 5.94 -26.08 -10.02
N GLY A 968 6.70 -26.14 -11.11
CA GLY A 968 7.49 -25.04 -11.64
C GLY A 968 8.99 -25.30 -11.49
N LYS A 969 9.76 -24.23 -11.26
CA LYS A 969 11.21 -24.31 -11.08
C LYS A 969 11.60 -24.90 -9.72
N GLY A 970 12.52 -25.87 -9.75
CA GLY A 970 13.02 -26.58 -8.57
C GLY A 970 14.16 -25.90 -7.82
N TYR A 971 14.76 -24.86 -8.42
CA TYR A 971 15.97 -24.20 -7.91
C TYR A 971 15.86 -23.75 -6.44
N CYS A 972 16.94 -23.91 -5.68
CA CYS A 972 17.00 -23.71 -4.22
C CYS A 972 16.10 -24.64 -3.40
N GLY A 973 15.46 -25.64 -4.00
CA GLY A 973 14.54 -26.55 -3.32
C GLY A 973 13.17 -25.96 -3.03
N ALA A 974 12.74 -24.93 -3.76
CA ALA A 974 11.46 -24.25 -3.55
C ALA A 974 10.23 -25.16 -3.64
N LEU A 975 10.38 -26.35 -4.23
CA LEU A 975 9.34 -27.37 -4.37
C LEU A 975 9.35 -28.43 -3.25
N GLY A 976 10.40 -28.51 -2.44
CA GLY A 976 10.43 -29.36 -1.24
C GLY A 976 10.60 -30.87 -1.48
N HIS A 977 10.83 -31.32 -2.70
CA HIS A 977 10.97 -32.75 -3.02
C HIS A 977 12.29 -33.38 -2.56
N GLY A 978 13.19 -32.61 -1.94
CA GLY A 978 14.53 -33.04 -1.57
C GLY A 978 15.54 -33.00 -2.71
N ASP A 979 15.15 -32.40 -3.84
CA ASP A 979 15.99 -32.14 -5.01
C ASP A 979 15.74 -30.70 -5.51
N GLU A 980 16.52 -30.26 -6.50
CA GLU A 980 16.34 -28.96 -7.18
C GLU A 980 15.70 -29.14 -8.58
N ASN A 981 15.08 -30.29 -8.84
CA ASN A 981 14.56 -30.63 -10.16
C ASN A 981 13.24 -29.91 -10.41
N ASP A 982 13.14 -29.29 -11.58
CA ASP A 982 11.89 -28.70 -12.07
C ASP A 982 10.79 -29.77 -12.12
N LYS A 983 9.56 -29.39 -11.76
CA LYS A 983 8.37 -30.23 -11.92
C LYS A 983 7.44 -29.53 -12.89
N ILE A 984 7.35 -30.05 -14.11
CA ILE A 984 6.60 -29.41 -15.20
C ILE A 984 5.07 -29.54 -15.06
N THR A 985 4.61 -30.43 -14.18
CA THR A 985 3.20 -30.61 -13.81
C THR A 985 3.08 -30.77 -12.30
N PRO A 986 1.90 -30.49 -11.69
CA PRO A 986 1.69 -30.64 -10.25
C PRO A 986 2.11 -32.01 -9.71
N GLN A 987 3.04 -32.00 -8.76
CA GLN A 987 3.49 -33.20 -8.06
C GLN A 987 3.18 -33.12 -6.57
N ILE A 988 2.73 -34.25 -6.01
CA ILE A 988 2.41 -34.35 -4.58
C ILE A 988 3.69 -34.30 -3.73
N LEU A 989 3.66 -33.52 -2.66
CA LEU A 989 4.73 -33.43 -1.70
C LEU A 989 4.59 -34.50 -0.62
N VAL A 990 5.21 -35.65 -0.85
CA VAL A 990 5.05 -36.88 -0.04
C VAL A 990 5.32 -36.67 1.46
N SER A 991 6.19 -35.73 1.81
CA SER A 991 6.52 -35.36 3.19
C SER A 991 5.29 -34.94 4.03
N PHE A 992 4.22 -34.48 3.38
CA PHE A 992 2.97 -34.07 4.05
C PHE A 992 1.83 -35.09 3.93
N LYS A 993 2.09 -36.33 3.47
CA LYS A 993 1.02 -37.34 3.26
C LYS A 993 0.17 -37.61 4.51
N ASN A 994 0.76 -37.48 5.70
CA ASN A 994 0.12 -37.71 7.00
C ASN A 994 -0.15 -36.40 7.79
N CYS A 995 -0.04 -35.25 7.13
CA CYS A 995 -0.29 -33.94 7.73
C CYS A 995 -1.54 -33.32 7.10
N LEU A 996 -2.31 -32.58 7.89
CA LEU A 996 -3.43 -31.79 7.40
C LEU A 996 -2.95 -30.34 7.19
N ALA A 997 -2.47 -30.03 5.99
CA ALA A 997 -2.09 -28.67 5.64
C ALA A 997 -3.34 -27.79 5.51
N VAL A 998 -3.29 -26.58 6.07
CA VAL A 998 -4.40 -25.62 6.10
C VAL A 998 -4.12 -24.37 5.27
N GLN A 999 -2.85 -24.01 5.09
CA GLN A 999 -2.43 -22.87 4.28
C GLN A 999 -1.18 -23.22 3.48
N VAL A 1000 -1.10 -22.73 2.25
CA VAL A 1000 0.12 -22.75 1.42
C VAL A 1000 0.45 -21.34 0.97
N CYS A 1001 1.73 -20.96 1.01
CA CYS A 1001 2.19 -19.65 0.56
C CYS A 1001 3.50 -19.79 -0.20
N ALA A 1002 3.57 -19.19 -1.39
CA ALA A 1002 4.71 -19.27 -2.29
C ALA A 1002 5.08 -17.88 -2.81
N ARG A 1003 6.36 -17.52 -2.72
CA ARG A 1003 6.88 -16.28 -3.29
C ARG A 1003 8.37 -16.41 -3.62
N LYS A 1004 8.80 -15.84 -4.75
CA LYS A 1004 10.18 -15.93 -5.24
C LYS A 1004 10.67 -17.38 -5.37
N ARG A 1005 11.35 -17.89 -4.34
CA ARG A 1005 11.91 -19.25 -4.26
C ARG A 1005 11.71 -19.86 -2.86
N LYS A 1006 10.60 -19.50 -2.23
CA LYS A 1006 10.24 -19.92 -0.87
C LYS A 1006 8.83 -20.47 -0.87
N THR A 1007 8.64 -21.53 -0.11
CA THR A 1007 7.33 -22.11 0.13
C THR A 1007 7.15 -22.33 1.62
N PHE A 1008 6.00 -21.92 2.12
CA PHE A 1008 5.54 -22.22 3.46
C PHE A 1008 4.27 -23.08 3.42
N VAL A 1009 4.21 -24.03 4.34
CA VAL A 1009 3.05 -24.89 4.56
C VAL A 1009 2.70 -24.80 6.04
N LEU A 1010 1.49 -24.31 6.33
CA LEU A 1010 0.92 -24.31 7.68
C LEU A 1010 0.02 -25.54 7.82
N VAL A 1011 0.10 -26.25 8.95
CA VAL A 1011 -0.75 -27.41 9.25
C VAL A 1011 -1.70 -27.12 10.43
N GLU A 1012 -2.78 -27.90 10.59
CA GLU A 1012 -3.86 -27.68 11.58
C GLU A 1012 -3.38 -27.49 13.03
N GLY A 1013 -2.25 -28.09 13.41
CA GLY A 1013 -1.65 -27.90 14.74
C GLY A 1013 -0.93 -26.57 14.98
N GLY A 1014 -0.91 -25.67 13.99
CA GLY A 1014 -0.20 -24.38 14.03
C GLY A 1014 1.32 -24.50 13.83
N LEU A 1015 1.79 -25.65 13.32
CA LEU A 1015 3.20 -25.84 12.94
C LEU A 1015 3.44 -25.27 11.55
N LEU A 1016 4.49 -24.47 11.41
CA LEU A 1016 4.88 -23.85 10.14
C LEU A 1016 6.11 -24.56 9.57
N TYR A 1017 5.98 -25.06 8.36
CA TYR A 1017 7.08 -25.64 7.60
C TYR A 1017 7.54 -24.67 6.52
N GLY A 1018 8.86 -24.51 6.38
CA GLY A 1018 9.49 -23.71 5.34
C GLY A 1018 10.50 -24.51 4.53
N PHE A 1019 10.57 -24.25 3.23
CA PHE A 1019 11.58 -24.80 2.32
C PHE A 1019 11.83 -23.87 1.14
N GLY A 1020 12.98 -24.05 0.48
CA GLY A 1020 13.48 -23.17 -0.58
C GLY A 1020 14.73 -22.39 -0.16
N TRP A 1021 14.86 -21.17 -0.67
CA TRP A 1021 16.04 -20.34 -0.49
C TRP A 1021 16.08 -19.60 0.86
N MET A 1022 17.19 -19.74 1.60
CA MET A 1022 17.43 -19.12 2.92
C MET A 1022 18.01 -17.70 2.86
N GLY A 1023 18.15 -17.12 1.66
CA GLY A 1023 18.70 -15.78 1.46
C GLY A 1023 18.03 -14.74 2.36
N PHE A 1024 18.85 -13.83 2.91
CA PHE A 1024 18.40 -12.76 3.81
C PHE A 1024 17.68 -13.21 5.10
N GLY A 1025 17.72 -14.50 5.47
CA GLY A 1025 16.99 -15.02 6.64
C GLY A 1025 15.49 -15.21 6.40
N SER A 1026 15.06 -15.15 5.14
CA SER A 1026 13.64 -15.10 4.75
C SER A 1026 12.84 -16.37 5.01
N LEU A 1027 13.50 -17.47 5.39
CA LEU A 1027 12.88 -18.70 5.90
C LEU A 1027 12.85 -18.81 7.43
N GLY A 1028 13.49 -17.89 8.17
CA GLY A 1028 13.40 -17.83 9.64
C GLY A 1028 14.19 -18.89 10.39
N PHE A 1029 15.18 -19.51 9.75
CA PHE A 1029 16.03 -20.49 10.40
C PHE A 1029 17.42 -19.92 10.73
N PRO A 1030 17.95 -20.16 11.94
CA PRO A 1030 19.22 -19.56 12.39
C PRO A 1030 20.47 -20.17 11.78
N ASP A 1031 20.39 -21.40 11.28
CA ASP A 1031 21.53 -22.22 10.84
C ASP A 1031 22.01 -21.93 9.41
N ARG A 1032 21.84 -20.68 8.95
CA ARG A 1032 22.18 -20.23 7.58
C ARG A 1032 23.63 -20.52 7.16
N GLY A 1033 24.55 -20.68 8.11
CA GLY A 1033 25.96 -20.98 7.84
C GLY A 1033 26.23 -22.39 7.29
N VAL A 1034 25.29 -23.33 7.41
CA VAL A 1034 25.48 -24.74 6.98
C VAL A 1034 25.00 -24.97 5.54
N SER A 1035 23.92 -24.30 5.14
CA SER A 1035 23.37 -24.34 3.78
C SER A 1035 22.49 -23.11 3.53
N ASP A 1036 22.55 -22.56 2.31
CA ASP A 1036 21.70 -21.46 1.87
C ASP A 1036 20.33 -21.94 1.32
N LYS A 1037 20.03 -23.23 1.44
CA LYS A 1037 18.84 -23.88 0.87
C LYS A 1037 18.25 -24.91 1.84
N VAL A 1038 16.93 -25.04 1.79
CA VAL A 1038 16.18 -26.07 2.51
C VAL A 1038 15.42 -26.89 1.47
N LEU A 1039 15.97 -28.06 1.10
CA LEU A 1039 15.44 -28.87 -0.01
C LEU A 1039 14.23 -29.72 0.36
N ARG A 1040 14.05 -30.01 1.65
CA ARG A 1040 12.90 -30.75 2.20
C ARG A 1040 12.19 -29.88 3.23
N PRO A 1041 10.86 -29.96 3.35
CA PRO A 1041 10.11 -29.22 4.35
C PRO A 1041 10.70 -29.37 5.74
N ARG A 1042 11.06 -28.25 6.36
CA ARG A 1042 11.59 -28.20 7.72
C ARG A 1042 10.67 -27.35 8.59
N VAL A 1043 10.42 -27.80 9.80
CA VAL A 1043 9.58 -27.09 10.77
C VAL A 1043 10.35 -25.95 11.43
N LEU A 1044 9.73 -24.77 11.54
CA LEU A 1044 10.26 -23.65 12.31
C LEU A 1044 9.96 -23.87 13.80
N GLU A 1045 10.84 -24.59 14.49
CA GLU A 1045 10.66 -24.93 15.91
C GLU A 1045 10.52 -23.70 16.82
N SER A 1046 11.12 -22.55 16.46
CA SER A 1046 11.00 -21.29 17.20
C SER A 1046 9.56 -20.74 17.27
N LEU A 1047 8.71 -21.04 16.28
CA LEU A 1047 7.31 -20.59 16.25
C LEU A 1047 6.32 -21.61 16.82
N LYS A 1048 6.77 -22.83 17.09
CA LYS A 1048 5.92 -23.93 17.62
C LYS A 1048 5.17 -23.58 18.90
N PRO A 1049 5.75 -22.89 19.90
CA PRO A 1049 5.02 -22.52 21.12
C PRO A 1049 3.87 -21.54 20.87
N HIS A 1050 3.92 -20.78 19.79
CA HIS A 1050 2.98 -19.68 19.55
C HIS A 1050 1.74 -20.08 18.75
N ARG A 1051 1.75 -21.24 18.09
CA ARG A 1051 0.69 -21.72 17.18
C ARG A 1051 0.36 -20.70 16.09
N VAL A 1052 1.00 -20.86 14.94
CA VAL A 1052 0.78 -19.98 13.78
C VAL A 1052 -0.63 -20.19 13.24
N SER A 1053 -1.31 -19.09 12.89
CA SER A 1053 -2.65 -19.09 12.28
C SER A 1053 -2.64 -18.60 10.84
N GLN A 1054 -1.69 -17.74 10.46
CA GLN A 1054 -1.51 -17.31 9.08
C GLN A 1054 -0.04 -16.94 8.81
N VAL A 1055 0.42 -17.22 7.59
CA VAL A 1055 1.74 -16.81 7.06
C VAL A 1055 1.57 -16.05 5.75
N SER A 1056 2.42 -15.05 5.53
CA SER A 1056 2.56 -14.36 4.25
C SER A 1056 4.04 -14.11 3.97
N THR A 1057 4.49 -14.47 2.77
CA THR A 1057 5.89 -14.27 2.34
C THR A 1057 5.99 -13.29 1.17
N GLY A 1058 6.84 -12.28 1.35
CA GLY A 1058 7.21 -11.32 0.32
C GLY A 1058 8.46 -11.77 -0.42
N LEU A 1059 9.13 -10.82 -1.08
CA LEU A 1059 10.32 -11.11 -1.87
C LEU A 1059 11.46 -11.70 -1.03
N TYR A 1060 11.84 -10.99 0.03
CA TYR A 1060 12.95 -11.35 0.92
C TYR A 1060 12.57 -11.32 2.40
N HIS A 1061 11.29 -11.15 2.73
CA HIS A 1061 10.77 -11.17 4.09
C HIS A 1061 9.55 -12.08 4.20
N THR A 1062 9.21 -12.45 5.43
CA THR A 1062 8.07 -13.27 5.77
C THR A 1062 7.50 -12.78 7.10
N ILE A 1063 6.18 -12.73 7.19
CA ILE A 1063 5.46 -12.33 8.40
C ILE A 1063 4.44 -13.42 8.74
N VAL A 1064 4.24 -13.65 10.03
CA VAL A 1064 3.30 -14.63 10.56
C VAL A 1064 2.42 -14.00 11.65
N VAL A 1065 1.17 -14.43 11.69
CA VAL A 1065 0.22 -14.13 12.78
C VAL A 1065 -0.06 -15.41 13.53
N THR A 1066 -0.11 -15.30 14.85
CA THR A 1066 -0.33 -16.41 15.78
C THR A 1066 -1.76 -16.39 16.33
N GLN A 1067 -2.21 -17.52 16.89
CA GLN A 1067 -3.54 -17.61 17.50
C GLN A 1067 -3.75 -16.59 18.64
N GLY A 1068 -2.66 -16.23 19.33
CA GLY A 1068 -2.65 -15.22 20.38
C GLY A 1068 -2.76 -13.77 19.90
N GLY A 1069 -2.74 -13.52 18.58
CA GLY A 1069 -2.72 -12.18 17.99
C GLY A 1069 -1.34 -11.52 17.97
N ARG A 1070 -0.27 -12.29 18.21
CA ARG A 1070 1.11 -11.81 18.06
C ARG A 1070 1.56 -11.91 16.61
N ILE A 1071 2.38 -10.95 16.19
CA ILE A 1071 2.95 -10.86 14.84
C ILE A 1071 4.44 -11.15 14.96
N PHE A 1072 4.97 -12.06 14.15
CA PHE A 1072 6.41 -12.25 14.01
C PHE A 1072 6.86 -12.00 12.58
N GLY A 1073 8.02 -11.37 12.41
CA GLY A 1073 8.64 -11.11 11.13
C GLY A 1073 10.07 -11.62 11.07
N PHE A 1074 10.48 -12.08 9.89
CA PHE A 1074 11.84 -12.51 9.61
C PHE A 1074 12.20 -12.30 8.14
N GLY A 1075 13.49 -12.23 7.85
CA GLY A 1075 14.04 -11.90 6.54
C GLY A 1075 14.64 -10.49 6.47
N ASP A 1076 14.74 -9.99 5.24
CA ASP A 1076 15.25 -8.66 4.94
C ASP A 1076 14.33 -7.55 5.51
N ASN A 1077 14.94 -6.50 6.04
CA ASN A 1077 14.24 -5.31 6.51
C ASN A 1077 14.96 -4.01 6.11
N GLU A 1078 15.84 -4.04 5.10
CA GLU A 1078 16.57 -2.84 4.64
C GLU A 1078 15.63 -1.72 4.17
N ARG A 1079 14.42 -2.06 3.75
CA ARG A 1079 13.37 -1.11 3.32
C ARG A 1079 12.24 -0.99 4.33
N ALA A 1080 12.47 -1.42 5.57
CA ALA A 1080 11.50 -1.44 6.66
C ALA A 1080 10.23 -2.29 6.40
N GLN A 1081 10.30 -3.29 5.52
CA GLN A 1081 9.17 -4.15 5.17
C GLN A 1081 8.65 -5.06 6.31
N LEU A 1082 9.38 -5.16 7.43
CA LEU A 1082 8.94 -5.78 8.68
C LEU A 1082 8.32 -4.78 9.67
N GLY A 1083 8.37 -3.46 9.39
CA GLY A 1083 7.81 -2.44 10.28
C GLY A 1083 8.60 -2.28 11.59
N HIS A 1084 9.92 -2.39 11.53
CA HIS A 1084 10.82 -2.26 12.66
C HIS A 1084 12.01 -1.34 12.36
N ASP A 1085 12.22 -0.30 13.19
CA ASP A 1085 13.11 0.82 12.88
C ASP A 1085 14.61 0.51 13.02
N SER A 1086 14.99 -0.38 13.95
CA SER A 1086 16.41 -0.65 14.29
C SER A 1086 16.99 -1.94 13.71
N LEU A 1087 16.19 -2.78 13.06
CA LEU A 1087 16.61 -4.09 12.57
C LEU A 1087 16.82 -4.02 11.06
N ARG A 1088 18.04 -4.25 10.56
CA ARG A 1088 18.28 -4.32 9.11
C ARG A 1088 17.83 -5.64 8.47
N GLY A 1089 17.76 -6.71 9.26
CA GLY A 1089 17.26 -8.02 8.87
C GLY A 1089 17.16 -8.93 10.09
N CYS A 1090 16.28 -9.92 10.03
CA CYS A 1090 15.98 -10.83 11.12
C CYS A 1090 16.15 -12.27 10.63
N LEU A 1091 17.19 -12.96 11.10
CA LEU A 1091 17.42 -14.37 10.71
C LEU A 1091 16.43 -15.31 11.39
N GLU A 1092 16.00 -14.96 12.60
CA GLU A 1092 15.01 -15.68 13.38
C GLU A 1092 13.69 -14.90 13.46
N PRO A 1093 12.55 -15.59 13.63
CA PRO A 1093 11.26 -14.95 13.85
C PRO A 1093 11.30 -14.02 15.05
N THR A 1094 11.08 -12.73 14.80
CA THR A 1094 11.13 -11.67 15.81
C THR A 1094 9.75 -11.05 15.97
N GLU A 1095 9.28 -10.85 17.21
CA GLU A 1095 7.96 -10.26 17.47
C GLU A 1095 7.93 -8.79 17.04
N ILE A 1096 6.88 -8.38 16.32
CA ILE A 1096 6.67 -7.02 15.82
C ILE A 1096 5.52 -6.37 16.60
N PHE A 1097 5.75 -5.16 17.12
CA PHE A 1097 4.77 -4.42 17.91
C PHE A 1097 4.07 -3.33 17.11
N LEU A 1098 2.73 -3.33 17.14
CA LEU A 1098 1.92 -2.24 16.62
C LEU A 1098 1.96 -1.06 17.60
N HIS A 1099 2.66 -0.01 17.22
CA HIS A 1099 2.69 1.24 17.99
C HIS A 1099 1.37 2.00 17.77
N CYS A 1100 0.30 1.59 18.47
CA CYS A 1100 -0.86 2.46 18.61
C CYS A 1100 -0.43 3.67 19.45
N GLY A 1101 -0.59 4.89 18.93
CA GLY A 1101 -0.16 6.17 19.52
C GLY A 1101 -0.72 6.52 20.91
N ARG A 1102 -0.48 5.66 21.90
CA ARG A 1102 -0.52 5.98 23.33
C ARG A 1102 0.89 5.81 23.83
N SER A 1103 1.53 6.92 24.18
CA SER A 1103 2.68 6.92 25.07
C SER A 1103 2.32 6.13 26.33
N ARG A 1104 2.80 4.88 26.41
CA ARG A 1104 3.06 4.22 27.67
C ARG A 1104 4.50 3.77 27.65
N SER A 1105 5.34 4.64 28.18
CA SER A 1105 6.56 4.26 28.84
C SER A 1105 6.25 3.13 29.83
N ARG A 1106 6.56 1.89 29.45
CA ARG A 1106 6.94 0.85 30.39
C ARG A 1106 8.12 0.11 29.79
N LEU A 1107 9.30 0.53 30.24
CA LEU A 1107 10.45 -0.36 30.38
C LEU A 1107 10.00 -1.59 31.17
N CYS A 1108 10.26 -2.76 30.62
CA CYS A 1108 10.72 -3.97 31.32
C CYS A 1108 11.45 -4.84 30.30
#